data_AF-A0A812R5S1-F1
#
_entry.id   AF-A0A812R5S1-F1
#
_cell.length_a   1.000
_cell.length_b   1.000
_cell.length_c   1.000
_cell.angle_alpha   90.00
_cell.angle_beta   90.00
_cell.angle_gamma   90.00
#
_symmetry.space_group_name_H-M   'P 1'
#
loop_
_entity.id
_entity.type
_entity.pdbx_description
1 polymer ?
#
loop_
_entity_poly.entity_id
_entity_poly.type
_entity_poly.pdbx_seq_one_letter_code
_entity_poly.pdbx_strand_id
1 'polypeptide(L)'
;MRSRRYAEAASVQNLGTAWQAEVLQHTVDLDIENCSFTLLLQMLDKLKPQDPSWSDVRETLRECVEFRTFTIQNKLKLNVTAGKQLLQKVFNGSAPPGDLTNNEFIIRLQRASLFCRWVAASCLKDIAWASMLQFKEKPDLSVLTYFWNIAEDMVLESWLRKANPLQSKHTSLHFDGIRLDRDVVLPDTHGFCDSCSAWIEKDTGFKVKIRAKEHLNFLQLLQKAIAPQEVACPDNLQKNGNCILAALHHLGYGGQAATMAAASEGTEHAFFTRRQRRTYEQVSKFTQLPIFPRMPCTEFVAGQKFLLHLATAGQPHCLAAQALSLEQVQLTNVTATYKFSMADFSRMLTEATDRKYIQFFYVEQKPDTVVLDANEAEYELLLETQAGANHEDDGEDNFAEDFVRDVETQEDAEDDEPEDALQCEDESVTHVGDELLVHLKQEVQVFLTGGRRRKGRSADTARCPFCPFRAWPKIKRGRVLHHVQTYHCLAKQYVASGTKQLKLIIALHDFDQIVSAPKGNYLYRSSRLLRQTVSPALSRKQVLIDRFLRLVFTEEGPQFWSVDAVRSHDSRHLIFELIIVLTCRGRTNAVVLLQPGSSDDTEVLVRMLADSLPAQGLCQIKYLSVDNPSAKLYKEAKHVCPNLQVVALDPTHLAMTCEYASSRKRTAATRYLRIILRKLTARSELSAGTWGPIFCGENATPFTREEQRVRAQLADRSMRKAEAERILANLDATKPFLLRLEWIQALAALTSIYRSEVERLAPGPNRKIYQLLHTATAANRTEWFFNNLRLRHMISSERLSLLPIGTASNEALHHEVNNWFRETQKLHKATLSLKLSIMQLGKLLTHNNALYKPTTRQMPEAELLARLTSKDLFRATEWEEWCSELVDGSIKGKAELQLHHEREIERKKVNPRSFKRPAAAEDSSLLRRRTPNTLLRQDSLRRAGVRPRKL
;
A
#
# COMPACT_ATOMS: atom_id res chain seq x y z
N MET A 1 -10.49 -6.92 -27.62
CA MET A 1 -9.25 -6.33 -28.15
C MET A 1 -8.61 -5.50 -27.05
N ARG A 2 -7.40 -5.87 -26.62
CA ARG A 2 -6.44 -4.96 -25.98
C ARG A 2 -5.30 -4.84 -27.01
N SER A 3 -5.00 -3.64 -27.48
CA SER A 3 -3.96 -3.44 -28.52
C SER A 3 -2.59 -3.13 -27.90
N ARG A 4 -2.59 -2.29 -26.86
CA ARG A 4 -1.41 -1.74 -26.20
C ARG A 4 -0.42 -2.80 -25.74
N ARG A 5 0.83 -2.64 -26.18
CA ARG A 5 1.98 -3.43 -25.73
C ARG A 5 2.46 -3.00 -24.35
N TYR A 6 2.82 -4.01 -23.55
CA TYR A 6 3.58 -3.86 -22.31
C TYR A 6 4.99 -4.40 -22.53
N ALA A 7 5.97 -3.87 -21.79
CA ALA A 7 7.36 -4.34 -21.89
C ALA A 7 7.59 -5.55 -20.98
N GLU A 8 8.10 -6.65 -21.54
CA GLU A 8 8.18 -7.99 -20.91
C GLU A 8 9.28 -8.13 -19.83
N ALA A 9 10.10 -7.08 -19.64
CA ALA A 9 11.25 -7.05 -18.74
C ALA A 9 11.12 -5.93 -17.69
N ALA A 10 12.25 -5.48 -17.11
CA ALA A 10 12.32 -4.47 -16.05
C ALA A 10 11.89 -3.07 -16.54
N SER A 11 10.57 -2.86 -16.62
CA SER A 11 9.95 -1.68 -17.21
C SER A 11 9.30 -0.76 -16.18
N VAL A 12 9.21 0.51 -16.52
CA VAL A 12 8.79 1.60 -15.61
C VAL A 12 7.47 2.25 -16.02
N GLN A 13 6.67 1.54 -16.82
CA GLN A 13 5.46 2.07 -17.47
C GLN A 13 4.46 2.68 -16.48
N ASN A 14 4.39 2.12 -15.25
CA ASN A 14 3.51 2.55 -14.16
C ASN A 14 4.24 3.31 -13.03
N LEU A 15 5.54 3.60 -13.19
CA LEU A 15 6.32 4.34 -12.17
C LEU A 15 5.99 5.84 -12.27
N GLY A 16 5.70 6.49 -11.14
CA GLY A 16 5.40 7.93 -11.12
C GLY A 16 6.57 8.80 -11.59
N THR A 17 6.28 9.91 -12.29
CA THR A 17 7.29 10.76 -12.97
C THR A 17 8.39 11.29 -12.04
N ALA A 18 8.08 11.64 -10.79
CA ALA A 18 9.11 12.00 -9.79
C ALA A 18 10.13 10.87 -9.58
N TRP A 19 9.67 9.63 -9.45
CA TRP A 19 10.54 8.46 -9.29
C TRP A 19 11.25 8.08 -10.58
N GLN A 20 10.64 8.31 -11.75
CA GLN A 20 11.34 8.17 -13.03
C GLN A 20 12.48 9.19 -13.18
N ALA A 21 12.28 10.44 -12.73
CA ALA A 21 13.28 11.50 -12.80
C ALA A 21 14.56 11.12 -12.03
N GLU A 22 14.39 10.60 -10.80
CA GLU A 22 15.52 10.33 -9.90
C GLU A 22 16.16 8.95 -10.10
N VAL A 23 15.36 7.89 -10.31
CA VAL A 23 15.88 6.51 -10.40
C VAL A 23 16.42 6.20 -11.81
N LEU A 24 15.99 6.94 -12.84
CA LEU A 24 16.26 6.63 -14.26
C LEU A 24 17.06 7.73 -14.98
N GLN A 25 17.91 8.48 -14.27
CA GLN A 25 18.80 9.51 -14.85
C GLN A 25 19.76 8.97 -15.93
N HIS A 26 19.96 7.65 -15.96
CA HIS A 26 20.68 6.89 -17.00
C HIS A 26 19.88 6.67 -18.30
N THR A 27 18.62 7.12 -18.36
CA THR A 27 17.71 6.96 -19.52
C THR A 27 17.26 8.30 -20.08
N VAL A 28 16.74 8.29 -21.30
CA VAL A 28 16.05 9.43 -21.94
C VAL A 28 14.62 9.01 -22.28
N ASP A 29 13.65 9.82 -21.89
CA ASP A 29 12.24 9.69 -22.21
C ASP A 29 11.96 10.40 -23.56
N LEU A 30 11.44 9.69 -24.55
CA LEU A 30 11.17 10.21 -25.89
C LEU A 30 9.67 10.11 -26.20
N ASP A 31 9.00 11.25 -26.37
CA ASP A 31 7.56 11.34 -26.67
C ASP A 31 7.31 11.79 -28.13
N ILE A 32 6.17 11.38 -28.69
CA ILE A 32 5.63 11.89 -29.95
C ILE A 32 4.84 13.18 -29.69
N GLU A 33 5.28 14.28 -30.31
CA GLU A 33 4.60 15.56 -30.23
C GLU A 33 3.16 15.47 -30.76
N ASN A 34 2.22 15.72 -29.86
CA ASN A 34 0.77 15.79 -30.09
C ASN A 34 0.14 14.46 -30.53
N CYS A 35 0.79 13.33 -30.22
CA CYS A 35 0.48 11.94 -30.63
C CYS A 35 -0.96 11.71 -31.11
N SER A 36 -1.96 11.72 -30.21
CA SER A 36 -3.36 11.41 -30.56
C SER A 36 -3.92 12.29 -31.69
N PHE A 37 -3.70 13.60 -31.66
CA PHE A 37 -4.13 14.52 -32.72
C PHE A 37 -3.31 14.35 -34.00
N THR A 38 -1.99 14.16 -33.87
CA THR A 38 -1.05 13.96 -34.99
C THR A 38 -1.39 12.70 -35.80
N LEU A 39 -1.74 11.60 -35.11
CA LEU A 39 -2.13 10.35 -35.74
C LEU A 39 -3.56 10.42 -36.29
N LEU A 40 -4.54 10.94 -35.53
CA LEU A 40 -5.92 11.08 -35.99
C LEU A 40 -6.06 11.91 -37.26
N LEU A 41 -5.40 13.06 -37.33
CA LEU A 41 -5.42 13.92 -38.53
C LEU A 41 -4.92 13.15 -39.77
N GLN A 42 -3.83 12.40 -39.63
CA GLN A 42 -3.24 11.62 -40.73
C GLN A 42 -4.02 10.37 -41.09
N MET A 43 -4.65 9.70 -40.13
CA MET A 43 -5.58 8.60 -40.41
C MET A 43 -6.76 9.10 -41.24
N LEU A 44 -7.35 10.24 -40.87
CA LEU A 44 -8.49 10.82 -41.56
C LEU A 44 -8.09 11.39 -42.94
N ASP A 45 -6.91 12.01 -43.09
CA ASP A 45 -6.37 12.43 -44.39
C ASP A 45 -6.14 11.24 -45.37
N LYS A 46 -5.74 10.07 -44.83
CA LYS A 46 -5.62 8.84 -45.62
C LYS A 46 -6.99 8.25 -45.99
N LEU A 47 -7.95 8.27 -45.07
CA LEU A 47 -9.31 7.73 -45.25
C LEU A 47 -10.22 8.59 -46.13
N LYS A 48 -9.97 9.91 -46.20
CA LYS A 48 -10.73 10.89 -46.99
C LYS A 48 -12.26 10.83 -46.77
N PRO A 49 -12.75 11.17 -45.55
CA PRO A 49 -14.19 11.30 -45.29
C PRO A 49 -14.91 12.16 -46.35
N GLN A 50 -16.07 11.68 -46.80
CA GLN A 50 -16.88 12.34 -47.83
C GLN A 50 -17.90 13.34 -47.26
N ASP A 51 -18.02 13.42 -45.93
CA ASP A 51 -18.96 14.32 -45.25
C ASP A 51 -18.50 15.79 -45.38
N PRO A 52 -19.39 16.74 -45.73
CA PRO A 52 -19.03 18.14 -45.93
C PRO A 52 -18.36 18.82 -44.73
N SER A 53 -18.63 18.38 -43.49
CA SER A 53 -18.01 18.96 -42.29
C SER A 53 -16.54 18.59 -42.11
N TRP A 54 -15.99 17.70 -42.95
CA TRP A 54 -14.59 17.28 -42.87
C TRP A 54 -13.61 18.46 -43.04
N SER A 55 -13.91 19.49 -43.83
CA SER A 55 -13.04 20.69 -43.96
C SER A 55 -12.74 21.33 -42.61
N ASP A 56 -13.80 21.57 -41.83
CA ASP A 56 -13.76 22.35 -40.60
C ASP A 56 -13.18 21.52 -39.45
N VAL A 57 -13.48 20.22 -39.46
CA VAL A 57 -12.89 19.24 -38.54
C VAL A 57 -11.40 19.06 -38.82
N ARG A 58 -10.99 18.97 -40.09
CA ARG A 58 -9.58 18.89 -40.50
C ARG A 58 -8.80 20.12 -40.09
N GLU A 59 -9.38 21.32 -40.24
CA GLU A 59 -8.75 22.57 -39.79
C GLU A 59 -8.63 22.61 -38.26
N THR A 60 -9.69 22.23 -37.53
CA THR A 60 -9.69 22.17 -36.06
C THR A 60 -8.64 21.19 -35.53
N LEU A 61 -8.49 20.03 -36.18
CA LEU A 61 -7.42 19.06 -35.86
C LEU A 61 -6.03 19.61 -36.20
N ARG A 62 -5.87 20.33 -37.32
CA ARG A 62 -4.58 20.97 -37.66
C ARG A 62 -4.19 22.05 -36.66
N GLU A 63 -5.15 22.85 -36.16
CA GLU A 63 -4.91 23.78 -35.04
C GLU A 63 -4.45 23.07 -33.75
N CYS A 64 -4.85 21.80 -33.53
CA CYS A 64 -4.39 20.98 -32.41
C CYS A 64 -3.00 20.34 -32.61
N VAL A 65 -2.54 20.22 -33.87
CA VAL A 65 -1.26 19.61 -34.24
C VAL A 65 -0.17 20.65 -34.47
N GLU A 66 -0.41 21.66 -35.29
CA GLU A 66 0.59 22.65 -35.71
C GLU A 66 0.62 23.86 -34.76
N PHE A 67 -0.55 24.33 -34.30
CA PHE A 67 -0.70 25.60 -33.58
C PHE A 67 -1.06 25.44 -32.10
N ARG A 68 -0.93 24.23 -31.53
CA ARG A 68 -1.44 23.87 -30.18
C ARG A 68 -1.09 24.89 -29.09
N THR A 69 0.18 25.30 -29.00
CA THR A 69 0.66 26.25 -28.00
C THR A 69 0.04 27.63 -28.19
N PHE A 70 0.01 28.13 -29.43
CA PHE A 70 -0.63 29.40 -29.78
C PHE A 70 -2.14 29.37 -29.45
N THR A 71 -2.83 28.30 -29.82
CA THR A 71 -4.26 28.08 -29.52
C THR A 71 -4.54 28.12 -28.01
N ILE A 72 -3.75 27.39 -27.21
CA ILE A 72 -3.91 27.38 -25.75
C ILE A 72 -3.72 28.78 -25.15
N GLN A 73 -2.63 29.47 -25.50
CA GLN A 73 -2.29 30.76 -24.90
C GLN A 73 -3.18 31.91 -25.41
N ASN A 74 -3.55 31.89 -26.71
CA ASN A 74 -4.23 33.03 -27.35
C ASN A 74 -5.74 32.85 -27.50
N LYS A 75 -6.23 31.64 -27.80
CA LYS A 75 -7.67 31.35 -27.98
C LYS A 75 -8.33 30.85 -26.68
N LEU A 76 -7.61 30.14 -25.82
CA LEU A 76 -8.13 29.63 -24.54
C LEU A 76 -7.67 30.44 -23.31
N LYS A 77 -6.64 31.29 -23.45
CA LYS A 77 -6.01 32.06 -22.36
C LYS A 77 -5.50 31.22 -21.17
N LEU A 78 -5.14 29.96 -21.42
CA LEU A 78 -4.62 29.05 -20.40
C LEU A 78 -3.09 28.92 -20.48
N ASN A 79 -2.48 28.46 -19.38
CA ASN A 79 -1.11 27.95 -19.43
C ASN A 79 -1.04 26.65 -20.27
N VAL A 80 0.13 26.37 -20.83
CA VAL A 80 0.33 25.28 -21.80
C VAL A 80 -0.03 23.91 -21.22
N THR A 81 0.22 23.68 -19.94
CA THR A 81 0.01 22.37 -19.31
C THR A 81 -1.45 22.12 -18.94
N ALA A 82 -2.16 23.13 -18.41
CA ALA A 82 -3.62 23.07 -18.21
C ALA A 82 -4.35 22.96 -19.55
N GLY A 83 -3.94 23.74 -20.57
CA GLY A 83 -4.52 23.67 -21.91
C GLY A 83 -4.35 22.30 -22.58
N LYS A 84 -3.17 21.67 -22.49
CA LYS A 84 -2.96 20.28 -22.98
C LYS A 84 -3.97 19.31 -22.37
N GLN A 85 -4.19 19.38 -21.06
CA GLN A 85 -5.16 18.53 -20.36
C GLN A 85 -6.60 18.83 -20.77
N LEU A 86 -6.97 20.11 -20.90
CA LEU A 86 -8.30 20.52 -21.35
C LEU A 86 -8.61 20.03 -22.76
N LEU A 87 -7.67 20.18 -23.71
CA LEU A 87 -7.83 19.70 -25.08
C LEU A 87 -8.12 18.19 -25.11
N GLN A 88 -7.36 17.39 -24.36
CA GLN A 88 -7.60 15.95 -24.27
C GLN A 88 -8.93 15.62 -23.57
N LYS A 89 -9.28 16.29 -22.47
CA LYS A 89 -10.57 16.09 -21.76
C LYS A 89 -11.77 16.37 -22.66
N VAL A 90 -11.81 17.56 -23.27
CA VAL A 90 -12.92 17.98 -24.17
C VAL A 90 -12.99 17.09 -25.41
N PHE A 91 -11.86 16.74 -26.01
CA PHE A 91 -11.85 15.88 -27.19
C PHE A 91 -12.29 14.43 -26.88
N ASN A 92 -12.01 13.92 -25.68
CA ASN A 92 -12.54 12.65 -25.17
C ASN A 92 -13.93 12.79 -24.50
N GLY A 93 -14.62 13.92 -24.67
CA GLY A 93 -16.04 14.08 -24.34
C GLY A 93 -16.37 14.52 -22.92
N SER A 94 -15.41 15.05 -22.15
CA SER A 94 -15.70 15.83 -20.94
C SER A 94 -16.34 17.18 -21.27
N ALA A 95 -17.12 17.73 -20.33
CA ALA A 95 -17.52 19.13 -20.39
C ALA A 95 -16.30 20.06 -20.26
N PRO A 96 -16.30 21.24 -20.93
CA PRO A 96 -15.34 22.31 -20.66
C PRO A 96 -15.69 23.02 -19.34
N PRO A 97 -14.73 23.74 -18.72
CA PRO A 97 -15.01 24.69 -17.65
C PRO A 97 -16.04 25.74 -18.08
N GLY A 98 -16.84 26.24 -17.13
CA GLY A 98 -17.93 27.19 -17.38
C GLY A 98 -17.52 28.35 -18.31
N ASP A 99 -16.44 29.05 -17.96
CA ASP A 99 -15.89 30.21 -18.67
C ASP A 99 -15.49 29.91 -20.13
N LEU A 100 -15.23 28.64 -20.46
CA LEU A 100 -14.81 28.19 -21.78
C LEU A 100 -15.93 27.44 -22.54
N THR A 101 -17.12 27.31 -21.96
CA THR A 101 -18.28 26.63 -22.59
C THR A 101 -18.70 27.31 -23.90
N ASN A 102 -18.66 28.64 -23.93
CA ASN A 102 -19.02 29.45 -25.10
C ASN A 102 -17.82 29.79 -26.01
N ASN A 103 -16.64 29.20 -25.75
CA ASN A 103 -15.44 29.51 -26.53
C ASN A 103 -15.51 28.85 -27.92
N GLU A 104 -15.37 29.65 -28.98
CA GLU A 104 -15.48 29.20 -30.37
C GLU A 104 -14.56 28.02 -30.71
N PHE A 105 -13.33 28.02 -30.20
CA PHE A 105 -12.39 26.92 -30.41
C PHE A 105 -12.88 25.63 -29.73
N ILE A 106 -13.38 25.72 -28.49
CA ILE A 106 -13.92 24.58 -27.74
C ILE A 106 -15.14 23.99 -28.45
N ILE A 107 -16.05 24.82 -28.96
CA ILE A 107 -17.23 24.38 -29.72
C ILE A 107 -16.81 23.65 -31.01
N ARG A 108 -15.82 24.17 -31.74
CA ARG A 108 -15.25 23.46 -32.91
C ARG A 108 -14.58 22.14 -32.51
N LEU A 109 -13.83 22.11 -31.41
CA LEU A 109 -13.17 20.89 -30.91
C LEU A 109 -14.18 19.80 -30.50
N GLN A 110 -15.31 20.17 -29.90
CA GLN A 110 -16.39 19.24 -29.57
C GLN A 110 -17.05 18.64 -30.83
N ARG A 111 -17.24 19.46 -31.88
CA ARG A 111 -17.72 18.99 -33.20
C ARG A 111 -16.71 18.05 -33.84
N ALA A 112 -15.42 18.39 -33.82
CA ALA A 112 -14.33 17.54 -34.31
C ALA A 112 -14.25 16.20 -33.57
N SER A 113 -14.39 16.20 -32.24
CA SER A 113 -14.51 14.99 -31.41
C SER A 113 -15.69 14.11 -31.86
N LEU A 114 -16.88 14.70 -32.02
CA LEU A 114 -18.08 13.95 -32.43
C LEU A 114 -17.90 13.34 -33.82
N PHE A 115 -17.36 14.09 -34.78
CA PHE A 115 -17.03 13.59 -36.12
C PHE A 115 -16.05 12.41 -36.07
N CYS A 116 -14.94 12.56 -35.33
CA CYS A 116 -13.93 11.49 -35.21
C CYS A 116 -14.52 10.21 -34.60
N ARG A 117 -15.46 10.34 -33.65
CA ARG A 117 -16.20 9.20 -33.07
C ARG A 117 -17.08 8.49 -34.09
N TRP A 118 -17.80 9.22 -34.94
CA TRP A 118 -18.61 8.63 -36.02
C TRP A 118 -17.76 7.96 -37.10
N VAL A 119 -16.59 8.52 -37.46
CA VAL A 119 -15.66 7.86 -38.38
C VAL A 119 -15.06 6.60 -37.75
N ALA A 120 -14.59 6.66 -36.50
CA ALA A 120 -14.09 5.49 -35.78
C ALA A 120 -15.13 4.37 -35.67
N ALA A 121 -16.38 4.72 -35.33
CA ALA A 121 -17.52 3.80 -35.31
C ALA A 121 -17.82 3.17 -36.67
N SER A 122 -17.60 3.92 -37.76
CA SER A 122 -17.81 3.44 -39.13
C SER A 122 -16.67 2.55 -39.62
N CYS A 123 -15.41 2.91 -39.36
CA CYS A 123 -14.23 2.14 -39.75
C CYS A 123 -14.09 0.84 -38.95
N LEU A 124 -14.45 0.85 -37.66
CA LEU A 124 -14.43 -0.34 -36.80
C LEU A 124 -15.82 -1.00 -36.66
N LYS A 125 -16.76 -0.70 -37.57
CA LYS A 125 -18.18 -1.12 -37.51
C LYS A 125 -18.34 -2.61 -37.19
N ASP A 126 -17.74 -3.44 -38.03
CA ASP A 126 -17.90 -4.89 -38.03
C ASP A 126 -16.81 -5.61 -37.19
N ILE A 127 -15.83 -4.85 -36.70
CA ILE A 127 -14.66 -5.34 -35.94
C ILE A 127 -14.84 -5.16 -34.43
N ALA A 128 -15.32 -3.98 -34.01
CA ALA A 128 -15.31 -3.55 -32.62
C ALA A 128 -16.59 -2.81 -32.20
N TRP A 129 -17.16 -1.97 -33.07
CA TRP A 129 -18.31 -1.11 -32.77
C TRP A 129 -19.57 -1.89 -32.43
N ALA A 130 -19.94 -2.90 -33.23
CA ALA A 130 -21.10 -3.75 -32.97
C ALA A 130 -21.03 -4.45 -31.61
N SER A 131 -19.82 -4.77 -31.12
CA SER A 131 -19.58 -5.26 -29.77
C SER A 131 -19.57 -4.14 -28.73
N MET A 132 -18.96 -2.98 -29.02
CA MET A 132 -18.89 -1.86 -28.06
C MET A 132 -20.27 -1.28 -27.75
N LEU A 133 -21.18 -1.19 -28.73
CA LEU A 133 -22.60 -0.89 -28.52
C LEU A 133 -23.26 -1.87 -27.53
N GLN A 134 -22.87 -3.15 -27.56
CA GLN A 134 -23.32 -4.13 -26.57
C GLN A 134 -22.63 -3.92 -25.22
N PHE A 135 -21.34 -3.51 -25.16
CA PHE A 135 -20.51 -3.59 -23.93
C PHE A 135 -20.24 -2.30 -23.15
N LYS A 136 -20.12 -1.13 -23.79
CA LYS A 136 -19.92 0.15 -23.09
C LYS A 136 -21.22 0.96 -22.98
N GLU A 137 -21.16 2.09 -22.28
CA GLU A 137 -22.28 3.02 -22.09
C GLU A 137 -22.11 4.28 -22.95
N LYS A 138 -20.86 4.78 -23.03
CA LYS A 138 -20.39 5.73 -24.05
C LYS A 138 -19.44 5.00 -25.03
N PRO A 139 -19.97 4.11 -25.91
CA PRO A 139 -19.15 3.28 -26.79
C PRO A 139 -18.42 4.11 -27.86
N ASP A 140 -18.97 5.27 -28.21
CA ASP A 140 -18.44 6.28 -29.12
C ASP A 140 -17.09 6.84 -28.64
N LEU A 141 -16.98 7.16 -27.34
CA LEU A 141 -15.70 7.57 -26.74
C LEU A 141 -14.69 6.42 -26.83
N SER A 142 -15.12 5.21 -26.48
CA SER A 142 -14.24 4.03 -26.46
C SER A 142 -13.71 3.67 -27.84
N VAL A 143 -14.58 3.62 -28.87
CA VAL A 143 -14.18 3.23 -30.23
C VAL A 143 -13.21 4.22 -30.86
N LEU A 144 -13.33 5.52 -30.54
CA LEU A 144 -12.35 6.52 -30.95
C LEU A 144 -10.97 6.24 -30.36
N THR A 145 -10.87 5.94 -29.05
CA THR A 145 -9.59 5.56 -28.43
C THR A 145 -8.99 4.33 -29.12
N TYR A 146 -9.75 3.25 -29.29
CA TYR A 146 -9.23 2.05 -29.97
C TYR A 146 -8.84 2.30 -31.43
N PHE A 147 -9.53 3.20 -32.13
CA PHE A 147 -9.25 3.53 -33.53
C PHE A 147 -7.88 4.17 -33.70
N TRP A 148 -7.51 5.19 -32.91
CA TRP A 148 -6.19 5.81 -33.03
C TRP A 148 -5.08 5.07 -32.29
N ASN A 149 -5.40 4.28 -31.24
CA ASN A 149 -4.46 3.36 -30.62
C ASN A 149 -3.86 2.36 -31.63
N ILE A 150 -4.60 1.96 -32.68
CA ILE A 150 -4.05 1.07 -33.73
C ILE A 150 -2.87 1.74 -34.47
N ALA A 151 -2.93 3.06 -34.69
CA ALA A 151 -1.81 3.81 -35.25
C ALA A 151 -0.69 4.06 -34.22
N GLU A 152 -1.03 4.27 -32.94
CA GLU A 152 -0.09 4.35 -31.80
C GLU A 152 0.77 3.08 -31.74
N ASP A 153 0.13 1.91 -31.68
CA ASP A 153 0.80 0.59 -31.62
C ASP A 153 1.65 0.30 -32.88
N MET A 154 1.18 0.66 -34.09
CA MET A 154 1.97 0.51 -35.33
C MET A 154 3.22 1.41 -35.34
N VAL A 155 3.09 2.65 -34.88
CA VAL A 155 4.20 3.61 -34.81
C VAL A 155 5.22 3.18 -33.77
N LEU A 156 4.78 2.75 -32.58
CA LEU A 156 5.67 2.22 -31.53
C LEU A 156 6.39 0.95 -32.00
N GLU A 157 5.74 0.05 -32.73
CA GLU A 157 6.40 -1.12 -33.33
C GLU A 157 7.47 -0.74 -34.37
N SER A 158 7.19 0.26 -35.22
CA SER A 158 8.19 0.78 -36.17
C SER A 158 9.39 1.41 -35.47
N TRP A 159 9.13 2.18 -34.41
CA TRP A 159 10.16 2.81 -33.59
C TRP A 159 11.01 1.78 -32.84
N LEU A 160 10.40 0.73 -32.27
CA LEU A 160 11.12 -0.38 -31.64
C LEU A 160 11.96 -1.17 -32.65
N ARG A 161 11.49 -1.39 -33.88
CA ARG A 161 12.30 -2.03 -34.94
C ARG A 161 13.54 -1.19 -35.32
N LYS A 162 13.50 0.14 -35.10
CA LYS A 162 14.65 1.06 -35.24
C LYS A 162 15.54 1.13 -33.99
N ALA A 163 14.97 0.98 -32.78
CA ALA A 163 15.69 1.10 -31.52
C ALA A 163 16.33 -0.21 -31.01
N ASN A 164 15.67 -1.36 -31.19
CA ASN A 164 16.15 -2.67 -30.71
C ASN A 164 17.55 -3.05 -31.23
N PRO A 165 17.95 -2.77 -32.49
CA PRO A 165 19.32 -3.03 -32.97
C PRO A 165 20.43 -2.25 -32.23
N LEU A 166 20.08 -1.25 -31.42
CA LEU A 166 21.01 -0.42 -30.66
C LEU A 166 21.34 -1.02 -29.27
N GLN A 167 20.71 -2.14 -28.90
CA GLN A 167 21.01 -2.91 -27.69
C GLN A 167 20.91 -2.12 -26.38
N SER A 168 19.91 -1.24 -26.29
CA SER A 168 19.54 -0.55 -25.05
C SER A 168 19.26 -1.57 -23.93
N LYS A 169 19.96 -1.42 -22.80
CA LYS A 169 19.84 -2.25 -21.58
C LYS A 169 18.51 -1.96 -20.90
N HIS A 170 18.07 -0.70 -20.92
CA HIS A 170 16.72 -0.28 -20.55
C HIS A 170 15.88 0.04 -21.79
N THR A 171 14.69 -0.56 -21.89
CA THR A 171 13.65 -0.19 -22.87
C THR A 171 12.29 -0.27 -22.19
N SER A 172 11.62 0.87 -22.01
CA SER A 172 10.22 0.95 -21.57
C SER A 172 9.37 1.65 -22.62
N LEU A 173 8.10 1.25 -22.73
CA LEU A 173 7.11 1.95 -23.57
C LEU A 173 6.25 2.85 -22.66
N HIS A 174 6.03 4.09 -23.08
CA HIS A 174 5.00 4.96 -22.54
C HIS A 174 3.97 5.17 -23.66
N PHE A 175 2.72 5.54 -23.37
CA PHE A 175 1.64 5.43 -24.38
C PHE A 175 1.95 6.20 -25.67
N ASP A 176 2.46 7.41 -25.53
CA ASP A 176 2.91 8.29 -26.61
C ASP A 176 4.44 8.30 -26.83
N GLY A 177 5.20 7.31 -26.31
CA GLY A 177 6.66 7.39 -26.31
C GLY A 177 7.44 6.10 -26.00
N ILE A 178 8.77 6.17 -26.07
CA ILE A 178 9.68 5.12 -25.57
C ILE A 178 10.79 5.73 -24.71
N ARG A 179 11.26 4.97 -23.73
CA ARG A 179 12.38 5.32 -22.86
C ARG A 179 13.55 4.37 -23.11
N LEU A 180 14.70 4.92 -23.48
CA LEU A 180 15.93 4.21 -23.85
C LEU A 180 17.10 4.64 -22.95
N ASP A 181 18.21 3.89 -22.95
CA ASP A 181 19.44 4.31 -22.28
C ASP A 181 20.00 5.60 -22.91
N ARG A 182 20.54 6.46 -22.05
CA ARG A 182 21.14 7.73 -22.45
C ARG A 182 22.40 7.53 -23.33
N ASP A 183 23.14 6.45 -23.10
CA ASP A 183 24.27 6.01 -23.92
C ASP A 183 23.90 5.74 -25.39
N VAL A 184 22.63 5.39 -25.66
CA VAL A 184 22.12 5.05 -27.01
C VAL A 184 21.63 6.28 -27.78
N VAL A 185 21.26 7.35 -27.05
CA VAL A 185 20.65 8.57 -27.59
C VAL A 185 21.68 9.72 -27.70
N LEU A 186 22.72 9.72 -26.86
CA LEU A 186 23.83 10.68 -26.92
C LEU A 186 24.87 10.33 -28.01
N PRO A 187 25.68 11.29 -28.48
CA PRO A 187 25.72 12.71 -28.05
C PRO A 187 24.62 13.58 -28.68
N ASP A 188 24.04 13.19 -29.81
CA ASP A 188 23.05 13.99 -30.55
C ASP A 188 21.63 13.45 -30.40
N THR A 189 20.98 13.85 -29.30
CA THR A 189 19.57 13.56 -29.03
C THR A 189 18.65 14.09 -30.13
N HIS A 190 18.98 15.20 -30.80
CA HIS A 190 18.09 15.81 -31.80
C HIS A 190 18.13 15.02 -33.11
N GLY A 191 19.33 14.76 -33.65
CA GLY A 191 19.54 13.90 -34.81
C GLY A 191 19.05 12.46 -34.57
N PHE A 192 19.11 11.96 -33.34
CA PHE A 192 18.47 10.69 -32.97
C PHE A 192 16.95 10.74 -33.12
N CYS A 193 16.30 11.76 -32.55
CA CYS A 193 14.85 11.96 -32.67
C CYS A 193 14.42 12.10 -34.15
N ASP A 194 15.14 12.91 -34.93
CA ASP A 194 14.86 13.09 -36.37
C ASP A 194 15.06 11.77 -37.16
N SER A 195 16.11 10.99 -36.84
CA SER A 195 16.36 9.68 -37.47
C SER A 195 15.23 8.67 -37.18
N CYS A 196 14.69 8.67 -35.96
CA CYS A 196 13.52 7.86 -35.62
C CYS A 196 12.24 8.37 -36.32
N SER A 197 12.02 9.69 -36.35
CA SER A 197 10.88 10.31 -37.04
C SER A 197 10.87 9.98 -38.54
N ALA A 198 12.01 10.12 -39.22
CA ALA A 198 12.15 9.80 -40.64
C ALA A 198 12.04 8.29 -40.92
N TRP A 199 12.48 7.44 -39.98
CA TRP A 199 12.27 5.99 -40.08
C TRP A 199 10.78 5.63 -40.00
N ILE A 200 10.06 6.16 -39.02
CA ILE A 200 8.63 5.90 -38.83
C ILE A 200 7.83 6.39 -40.05
N GLU A 201 8.16 7.55 -40.61
CA GLU A 201 7.53 8.01 -41.86
C GLU A 201 7.79 7.03 -43.00
N LYS A 202 9.03 6.56 -43.18
CA LYS A 202 9.41 5.63 -44.26
C LYS A 202 8.71 4.27 -44.13
N ASP A 203 8.58 3.76 -42.92
CA ASP A 203 8.11 2.39 -42.64
C ASP A 203 6.58 2.30 -42.46
N THR A 204 5.94 3.32 -41.88
CA THR A 204 4.48 3.33 -41.61
C THR A 204 3.69 4.32 -42.46
N GLY A 205 4.36 5.28 -43.11
CA GLY A 205 3.72 6.40 -43.78
C GLY A 205 3.08 7.44 -42.84
N PHE A 206 3.33 7.39 -41.52
CA PHE A 206 2.92 8.42 -40.57
C PHE A 206 4.08 9.37 -40.26
N LYS A 207 3.84 10.67 -40.46
CA LYS A 207 4.74 11.75 -40.05
C LYS A 207 4.57 11.98 -38.54
N VAL A 208 5.59 11.69 -37.75
CA VAL A 208 5.62 12.01 -36.32
C VAL A 208 6.82 12.88 -36.01
N LYS A 209 6.70 13.78 -35.02
CA LYS A 209 7.84 14.52 -34.49
C LYS A 209 8.16 14.03 -33.09
N ILE A 210 9.27 13.33 -32.95
CA ILE A 210 9.75 12.85 -31.65
C ILE A 210 10.49 13.98 -30.94
N ARG A 211 10.40 14.04 -29.60
CA ARG A 211 11.24 14.89 -28.76
C ARG A 211 11.64 14.17 -27.49
N ALA A 212 12.86 14.43 -27.01
CA ALA A 212 13.23 14.13 -25.64
C ALA A 212 12.48 15.04 -24.65
N LYS A 213 12.13 14.46 -23.50
CA LYS A 213 11.27 15.07 -22.49
C LYS A 213 12.02 15.24 -21.18
N GLU A 214 12.18 16.48 -20.74
CA GLU A 214 12.86 16.81 -19.50
C GLU A 214 11.92 16.59 -18.30
N HIS A 215 12.35 15.75 -17.36
CA HIS A 215 11.63 15.42 -16.13
C HIS A 215 12.18 16.23 -14.95
N LEU A 216 11.98 17.55 -14.98
CA LEU A 216 12.57 18.47 -14.00
C LEU A 216 11.75 18.55 -12.70
N ASN A 217 12.44 18.51 -11.56
CA ASN A 217 11.86 18.85 -10.27
C ASN A 217 11.75 20.39 -10.10
N PHE A 218 11.01 20.86 -9.08
CA PHE A 218 10.76 22.28 -8.89
C PHE A 218 12.04 23.13 -8.74
N LEU A 219 13.06 22.61 -8.05
CA LEU A 219 14.32 23.33 -7.83
C LEU A 219 15.12 23.48 -9.14
N GLN A 220 15.13 22.44 -9.98
CA GLN A 220 15.73 22.50 -11.32
C GLN A 220 14.99 23.46 -12.25
N LEU A 221 13.65 23.50 -12.18
CA LEU A 221 12.84 24.49 -12.91
C LEU A 221 13.19 25.92 -12.48
N LEU A 222 13.31 26.17 -11.17
CA LEU A 222 13.71 27.46 -10.62
C LEU A 222 15.09 27.91 -11.11
N GLN A 223 16.07 27.00 -11.06
CA GLN A 223 17.44 27.24 -11.54
C GLN A 223 17.51 27.50 -13.06
N LYS A 224 16.65 26.85 -13.86
CA LYS A 224 16.55 27.14 -15.31
C LYS A 224 15.77 28.42 -15.64
N ALA A 225 14.87 28.88 -14.76
CA ALA A 225 13.95 29.98 -15.04
C ALA A 225 14.61 31.36 -14.96
N ILE A 226 15.48 31.59 -13.96
CA ILE A 226 16.21 32.86 -13.81
C ILE A 226 17.53 32.64 -13.05
N ALA A 227 18.56 33.41 -13.41
CA ALA A 227 19.81 33.43 -12.67
C ALA A 227 19.61 33.97 -11.24
N PRO A 228 20.24 33.37 -10.21
CA PRO A 228 20.12 33.83 -8.84
C PRO A 228 20.85 35.16 -8.59
N GLN A 229 20.33 35.93 -7.64
CA GLN A 229 21.01 37.03 -6.96
C GLN A 229 21.60 36.48 -5.65
N GLU A 230 22.88 36.72 -5.41
CA GLU A 230 23.54 36.31 -4.16
C GLU A 230 23.00 37.11 -2.96
N VAL A 231 22.80 36.43 -1.82
CA VAL A 231 22.30 37.03 -0.58
C VAL A 231 23.04 36.47 0.63
N ALA A 232 23.41 37.35 1.57
CA ALA A 232 24.10 36.97 2.79
C ALA A 232 23.23 36.07 3.69
N CYS A 233 23.78 34.93 4.11
CA CYS A 233 23.19 34.02 5.07
C CYS A 233 24.25 33.63 6.13
N PRO A 234 23.98 33.76 7.44
CA PRO A 234 24.95 33.40 8.48
C PRO A 234 25.42 31.93 8.39
N ASP A 235 26.72 31.69 8.54
CA ASP A 235 27.37 30.38 8.37
C ASP A 235 26.76 29.26 9.24
N ASN A 236 26.21 29.60 10.41
CA ASN A 236 25.51 28.65 11.27
C ASN A 236 24.16 28.20 10.70
N LEU A 237 23.51 29.01 9.85
CA LEU A 237 22.27 28.68 9.13
C LEU A 237 22.53 27.97 7.79
N GLN A 238 23.71 28.15 7.20
CA GLN A 238 24.12 27.43 5.98
C GLN A 238 24.38 25.92 6.21
N LYS A 239 24.55 25.49 7.47
CA LYS A 239 24.83 24.08 7.82
C LYS A 239 23.70 23.12 7.41
N ASN A 240 24.07 21.89 7.05
CA ASN A 240 23.16 20.78 6.78
C ASN A 240 22.07 20.68 7.88
N GLY A 241 20.82 20.42 7.47
CA GLY A 241 19.67 20.38 8.38
C GLY A 241 19.09 21.72 8.82
N ASN A 242 19.74 22.86 8.55
CA ASN A 242 19.24 24.19 8.95
C ASN A 242 18.49 24.95 7.84
N CYS A 243 18.15 24.33 6.70
CA CYS A 243 17.49 25.03 5.59
C CYS A 243 16.13 25.69 5.96
N ILE A 244 15.34 25.12 6.88
CA ILE A 244 14.14 25.78 7.42
C ILE A 244 14.49 27.07 8.18
N LEU A 245 15.62 27.08 8.91
CA LEU A 245 16.09 28.26 9.66
C LEU A 245 16.70 29.32 8.74
N ALA A 246 17.45 28.91 7.71
CA ALA A 246 17.91 29.81 6.64
C ALA A 246 16.73 30.45 5.90
N ALA A 247 15.67 29.68 5.62
CA ALA A 247 14.46 30.20 5.02
C ALA A 247 13.73 31.20 5.95
N LEU A 248 13.57 30.89 7.25
CA LEU A 248 12.98 31.81 8.22
C LEU A 248 13.80 33.10 8.39
N HIS A 249 15.13 33.03 8.32
CA HIS A 249 16.00 34.21 8.31
C HIS A 249 15.66 35.16 7.16
N HIS A 250 15.52 34.64 5.93
CA HIS A 250 15.17 35.44 4.75
C HIS A 250 13.73 35.94 4.74
N LEU A 251 12.82 35.30 5.48
CA LEU A 251 11.47 35.83 5.75
C LEU A 251 11.45 36.90 6.87
N GLY A 252 12.61 37.27 7.44
CA GLY A 252 12.77 38.33 8.43
C GLY A 252 12.83 37.85 9.89
N TYR A 253 12.80 36.54 10.14
CA TYR A 253 12.83 35.95 11.50
C TYR A 253 14.25 35.49 11.90
N GLY A 254 15.26 36.27 11.48
CA GLY A 254 16.68 35.92 11.64
C GLY A 254 17.12 35.74 13.08
N GLY A 255 16.57 36.51 14.03
CA GLY A 255 16.90 36.38 15.46
C GLY A 255 16.41 35.04 16.05
N GLN A 256 15.19 34.63 15.72
CA GLN A 256 14.63 33.33 16.12
C GLN A 256 15.40 32.17 15.48
N ALA A 257 15.71 32.27 14.17
CA ALA A 257 16.48 31.29 13.43
C ALA A 257 17.90 31.11 14.01
N ALA A 258 18.62 32.21 14.27
CA ALA A 258 19.95 32.18 14.87
C ALA A 258 19.92 31.60 16.29
N THR A 259 18.91 31.92 17.09
CA THR A 259 18.72 31.36 18.45
C THR A 259 18.55 29.84 18.40
N MET A 260 17.73 29.31 17.48
CA MET A 260 17.53 27.87 17.32
C MET A 260 18.75 27.14 16.74
N ALA A 261 19.55 27.82 15.92
CA ALA A 261 20.80 27.26 15.39
C ALA A 261 21.97 27.29 16.40
N ALA A 262 21.97 28.25 17.34
CA ALA A 262 22.95 28.35 18.41
C ALA A 262 22.64 27.46 19.63
N ALA A 263 21.37 27.08 19.83
CA ALA A 263 20.96 26.20 20.92
C ALA A 263 21.59 24.80 20.79
N SER A 264 22.51 24.46 21.70
CA SER A 264 23.25 23.19 21.77
C SER A 264 22.62 22.12 22.65
N GLU A 265 21.51 22.43 23.33
CA GLU A 265 20.88 21.56 24.33
C GLU A 265 19.38 21.37 24.06
N GLY A 266 18.80 20.33 24.66
CA GLY A 266 17.37 20.00 24.55
C GLY A 266 17.04 18.90 23.53
N THR A 267 15.78 18.47 23.54
CA THR A 267 15.27 17.37 22.70
C THR A 267 15.41 17.65 21.21
N GLU A 268 15.17 18.89 20.78
CA GLU A 268 15.18 19.23 19.35
C GLU A 268 16.61 19.38 18.81
N HIS A 269 17.58 19.78 19.64
CA HIS A 269 18.99 19.68 19.28
C HIS A 269 19.40 18.21 19.15
N ALA A 270 19.08 17.37 20.15
CA ALA A 270 19.39 15.94 20.11
C ALA A 270 18.71 15.17 18.95
N PHE A 271 17.56 15.64 18.47
CA PHE A 271 16.93 15.15 17.24
C PHE A 271 17.75 15.58 16.01
N PHE A 272 18.05 16.87 15.90
CA PHE A 272 18.82 17.46 14.81
C PHE A 272 20.21 16.80 14.67
N THR A 273 20.99 16.67 15.74
CA THR A 273 22.32 16.04 15.74
C THR A 273 22.31 14.62 15.16
N ARG A 274 21.22 13.86 15.39
CA ARG A 274 21.06 12.47 14.95
C ARG A 274 20.56 12.31 13.52
N ARG A 275 19.95 13.34 12.92
CA ARG A 275 19.25 13.23 11.63
C ARG A 275 19.66 14.26 10.58
N GLN A 276 20.37 15.32 10.96
CA GLN A 276 20.70 16.47 10.10
C GLN A 276 19.46 17.01 9.36
N ARG A 277 18.31 17.00 10.05
CA ARG A 277 16.98 17.43 9.57
C ARG A 277 16.17 17.98 10.75
N ARG A 278 15.21 18.86 10.48
CA ARG A 278 14.27 19.43 11.48
C ARG A 278 12.84 19.32 10.95
N THR A 279 11.84 19.14 11.83
CA THR A 279 10.43 19.25 11.44
C THR A 279 9.95 20.71 11.46
N TYR A 280 8.90 21.02 10.70
CA TYR A 280 8.25 22.33 10.80
C TYR A 280 7.60 22.54 12.18
N GLU A 281 7.10 21.48 12.82
CA GLU A 281 6.57 21.53 14.19
C GLU A 281 7.65 21.94 15.22
N GLN A 282 8.85 21.35 15.13
CA GLN A 282 9.98 21.64 16.01
C GLN A 282 10.42 23.10 15.87
N VAL A 283 10.51 23.57 14.63
CA VAL A 283 10.89 24.95 14.33
C VAL A 283 9.82 25.92 14.82
N SER A 284 8.54 25.67 14.53
CA SER A 284 7.41 26.48 15.01
C SER A 284 7.39 26.60 16.54
N LYS A 285 7.48 25.47 17.26
CA LYS A 285 7.50 25.45 18.73
C LYS A 285 8.70 26.17 19.33
N PHE A 286 9.90 25.96 18.79
CA PHE A 286 11.13 26.54 19.35
C PHE A 286 11.23 28.05 19.06
N THR A 287 10.92 28.46 17.82
CA THR A 287 10.96 29.88 17.41
C THR A 287 9.77 30.69 17.91
N GLN A 288 8.74 30.02 18.43
CA GLN A 288 7.43 30.58 18.81
C GLN A 288 6.69 31.27 17.64
N LEU A 289 7.03 30.90 16.41
CA LEU A 289 6.37 31.36 15.19
C LEU A 289 5.29 30.35 14.80
N PRO A 290 4.00 30.74 14.69
CA PRO A 290 2.98 29.83 14.20
C PRO A 290 3.20 29.56 12.70
N ILE A 291 3.17 28.28 12.33
CA ILE A 291 3.32 27.81 10.95
C ILE A 291 2.07 27.03 10.58
N PHE A 292 1.44 27.40 9.46
CA PHE A 292 0.16 26.85 9.00
C PHE A 292 0.36 26.08 7.68
N PRO A 293 0.35 24.74 7.71
CA PRO A 293 0.48 23.91 6.51
C PRO A 293 -0.78 23.95 5.64
N ARG A 294 -0.58 23.95 4.33
CA ARG A 294 -1.60 23.95 3.26
C ARG A 294 -1.10 23.24 2.00
N MET A 295 -2.04 22.71 1.21
CA MET A 295 -1.76 22.28 -0.15
C MET A 295 -1.51 23.49 -1.07
N PRO A 296 -0.86 23.32 -2.25
CA PRO A 296 -0.53 24.43 -3.14
C PRO A 296 -1.74 25.27 -3.57
N CYS A 297 -1.77 26.52 -3.13
CA CYS A 297 -2.75 27.52 -3.56
C CYS A 297 -2.21 28.33 -4.75
N THR A 298 -3.11 28.85 -5.59
CA THR A 298 -2.80 29.79 -6.68
C THR A 298 -3.10 31.25 -6.33
N GLU A 299 -3.74 31.50 -5.19
CA GLU A 299 -4.12 32.83 -4.72
C GLU A 299 -3.22 33.28 -3.57
N PHE A 300 -2.62 34.47 -3.70
CA PHE A 300 -1.64 35.02 -2.77
C PHE A 300 -1.96 36.48 -2.46
N VAL A 301 -1.89 36.86 -1.18
CA VAL A 301 -1.99 38.24 -0.73
C VAL A 301 -0.61 38.91 -0.87
N ALA A 302 -0.57 40.17 -1.30
CA ALA A 302 0.69 40.92 -1.36
C ALA A 302 1.32 41.05 0.04
N GLY A 303 2.62 40.73 0.15
CA GLY A 303 3.36 40.64 1.41
C GLY A 303 3.33 39.26 2.07
N GLN A 304 2.48 38.32 1.63
CA GLN A 304 2.33 37.00 2.24
C GLN A 304 3.66 36.22 2.25
N LYS A 305 4.04 35.76 3.45
CA LYS A 305 5.22 34.92 3.68
C LYS A 305 4.82 33.46 3.85
N PHE A 306 5.60 32.56 3.27
CA PHE A 306 5.45 31.11 3.44
C PHE A 306 6.78 30.40 3.21
N LEU A 307 6.91 29.20 3.77
CA LEU A 307 8.01 28.27 3.49
C LEU A 307 7.51 27.28 2.45
N LEU A 308 8.30 27.04 1.41
CA LEU A 308 7.99 26.09 0.35
C LEU A 308 8.79 24.80 0.59
N HIS A 309 8.07 23.71 0.90
CA HIS A 309 8.65 22.40 1.11
C HIS A 309 8.75 21.65 -0.22
N LEU A 310 9.92 21.07 -0.50
CA LEU A 310 10.21 20.31 -1.72
C LEU A 310 10.75 18.92 -1.36
N ALA A 311 10.35 17.87 -2.09
CA ALA A 311 10.77 16.50 -1.82
C ALA A 311 12.01 16.05 -2.64
N THR A 312 12.84 17.02 -3.06
CA THR A 312 14.00 16.91 -3.96
C THR A 312 14.79 15.62 -3.79
N ALA A 313 14.78 14.72 -4.78
CA ALA A 313 15.57 13.48 -4.78
C ALA A 313 15.48 12.57 -3.51
N GLY A 314 14.42 12.69 -2.69
CA GLY A 314 14.33 11.99 -1.40
C GLY A 314 15.16 12.63 -0.27
N GLN A 315 15.80 13.76 -0.54
CA GLN A 315 16.37 14.68 0.45
C GLN A 315 15.47 15.93 0.56
N PRO A 316 14.49 15.97 1.48
CA PRO A 316 13.54 17.08 1.48
C PRO A 316 14.20 18.40 1.88
N HIS A 317 13.78 19.46 1.19
CA HIS A 317 14.37 20.79 1.27
C HIS A 317 13.31 21.85 1.55
N CYS A 318 13.77 23.05 1.95
CA CYS A 318 12.91 24.16 2.32
C CYS A 318 13.42 25.47 1.71
N LEU A 319 12.57 26.18 0.98
CA LEU A 319 12.84 27.52 0.46
C LEU A 319 12.03 28.57 1.22
N ALA A 320 12.58 29.78 1.36
CA ALA A 320 11.77 30.94 1.71
C ALA A 320 10.97 31.39 0.49
N ALA A 321 9.72 31.79 0.70
CA ALA A 321 8.86 32.34 -0.34
C ALA A 321 8.08 33.56 0.18
N GLN A 322 8.08 34.64 -0.61
CA GLN A 322 7.31 35.84 -0.31
C GLN A 322 6.63 36.36 -1.58
N ALA A 323 5.31 36.54 -1.54
CA ALA A 323 4.59 37.28 -2.56
C ALA A 323 4.91 38.77 -2.39
N LEU A 324 5.68 39.36 -3.32
CA LEU A 324 6.02 40.79 -3.29
C LEU A 324 4.82 41.65 -3.75
N SER A 325 4.03 41.12 -4.68
CA SER A 325 2.76 41.67 -5.13
C SER A 325 1.85 40.53 -5.60
N LEU A 326 0.67 40.85 -6.14
CA LEU A 326 -0.18 39.86 -6.82
C LEU A 326 0.48 39.28 -8.09
N GLU A 327 1.48 39.96 -8.66
CA GLU A 327 2.12 39.62 -9.93
C GLU A 327 3.55 39.09 -9.77
N GLN A 328 4.20 39.27 -8.61
CA GLN A 328 5.61 38.93 -8.39
C GLN A 328 5.82 38.13 -7.11
N VAL A 329 6.68 37.10 -7.19
CA VAL A 329 7.14 36.32 -6.06
C VAL A 329 8.67 36.39 -5.96
N GLN A 330 9.17 36.35 -4.72
CA GLN A 330 10.57 36.12 -4.39
C GLN A 330 10.70 34.74 -3.74
N LEU A 331 11.60 33.90 -4.25
CA LEU A 331 12.08 32.70 -3.57
C LEU A 331 13.52 32.89 -3.10
N THR A 332 13.91 32.28 -1.98
CA THR A 332 15.30 32.30 -1.51
C THR A 332 15.73 30.93 -0.99
N ASN A 333 16.84 30.44 -1.53
CA ASN A 333 17.49 29.18 -1.23
C ASN A 333 18.87 29.44 -0.59
N VAL A 334 18.94 29.47 0.73
CA VAL A 334 20.17 29.69 1.53
C VAL A 334 20.97 30.95 1.13
N THR A 335 21.84 30.90 0.12
CA THR A 335 22.62 32.05 -0.40
C THR A 335 22.11 32.61 -1.73
N ALA A 336 21.07 32.01 -2.34
CA ALA A 336 20.58 32.36 -3.68
C ALA A 336 19.12 32.84 -3.68
N THR A 337 18.88 34.07 -4.15
CA THR A 337 17.55 34.70 -4.29
C THR A 337 17.10 34.72 -5.75
N TYR A 338 15.81 34.43 -5.99
CA TYR A 338 15.18 34.42 -7.31
C TYR A 338 13.93 35.30 -7.27
N LYS A 339 13.71 36.14 -8.29
CA LYS A 339 12.53 37.04 -8.39
C LYS A 339 11.92 36.92 -9.78
N PHE A 340 10.63 36.59 -9.85
CA PHE A 340 9.95 36.27 -11.12
C PHE A 340 8.43 36.42 -10.99
N SER A 341 7.70 36.21 -12.10
CA SER A 341 6.25 36.41 -12.15
C SER A 341 5.48 35.34 -11.38
N MET A 342 4.31 35.71 -10.83
CA MET A 342 3.39 34.76 -10.20
C MET A 342 2.84 33.74 -11.20
N ALA A 343 2.80 34.10 -12.49
CA ALA A 343 2.46 33.20 -13.58
C ALA A 343 3.55 32.12 -13.79
N ASP A 344 4.83 32.49 -13.72
CA ASP A 344 5.95 31.55 -13.77
C ASP A 344 6.02 30.66 -12.53
N PHE A 345 5.70 31.19 -11.35
CA PHE A 345 5.57 30.39 -10.14
C PHE A 345 4.49 29.32 -10.29
N SER A 346 3.28 29.73 -10.68
CA SER A 346 2.14 28.83 -10.92
C SER A 346 2.44 27.80 -12.01
N ARG A 347 3.17 28.21 -13.06
CA ARG A 347 3.67 27.31 -14.11
C ARG A 347 4.64 26.27 -13.54
N MET A 348 5.67 26.67 -12.80
CA MET A 348 6.65 25.75 -12.21
C MET A 348 6.01 24.77 -11.22
N LEU A 349 5.09 25.22 -10.37
CA LEU A 349 4.30 24.34 -9.48
C LEU A 349 3.48 23.30 -10.26
N THR A 350 2.98 23.67 -11.44
CA THR A 350 2.17 22.78 -12.29
C THR A 350 3.04 21.81 -13.11
N GLU A 351 4.25 22.23 -13.52
CA GLU A 351 5.14 21.50 -14.42
C GLU A 351 6.14 20.59 -13.69
N ALA A 352 6.47 20.88 -12.43
CA ALA A 352 7.40 20.09 -11.62
C ALA A 352 6.99 18.61 -11.50
N THR A 353 7.95 17.70 -11.68
CA THR A 353 7.70 16.25 -11.53
C THR A 353 7.32 15.86 -10.10
N ASP A 354 7.88 16.56 -9.11
CA ASP A 354 7.63 16.40 -7.68
C ASP A 354 6.41 17.17 -7.15
N ARG A 355 5.62 17.84 -8.02
CA ARG A 355 4.45 18.67 -7.65
C ARG A 355 3.44 18.04 -6.68
N LYS A 356 3.34 16.71 -6.64
CA LYS A 356 2.47 15.97 -5.69
C LYS A 356 2.96 16.05 -4.23
N TYR A 357 4.21 16.45 -4.02
CA TYR A 357 4.89 16.48 -2.73
C TYR A 357 5.25 17.90 -2.27
N ILE A 358 5.06 18.91 -3.12
CA ILE A 358 5.25 20.32 -2.79
C ILE A 358 4.16 20.76 -1.80
N GLN A 359 4.56 21.34 -0.68
CA GLN A 359 3.67 21.76 0.40
C GLN A 359 3.98 23.20 0.83
N PHE A 360 2.95 23.92 1.27
CA PHE A 360 3.02 25.34 1.60
C PHE A 360 2.86 25.51 3.11
N PHE A 361 3.82 26.16 3.75
CA PHE A 361 3.84 26.38 5.19
C PHE A 361 3.81 27.88 5.47
N TYR A 362 2.60 28.44 5.54
CA TYR A 362 2.39 29.87 5.76
C TYR A 362 2.88 30.27 7.16
N VAL A 363 3.65 31.35 7.27
CA VAL A 363 4.28 31.79 8.52
C VAL A 363 3.56 33.02 9.06
N GLU A 364 3.30 33.04 10.37
CA GLU A 364 2.67 34.14 11.13
C GLU A 364 1.19 34.40 10.77
N GLN A 365 0.85 34.49 9.49
CA GLN A 365 -0.50 34.73 8.98
C GLN A 365 -1.06 33.48 8.30
N LYS A 366 -2.22 33.02 8.77
CA LYS A 366 -3.02 31.96 8.17
C LYS A 366 -3.87 32.56 7.04
N PRO A 367 -3.96 31.95 5.83
CA PRO A 367 -4.80 32.49 4.77
C PRO A 367 -6.29 32.33 5.10
N ASP A 368 -7.04 33.44 5.02
CA ASP A 368 -8.46 33.51 5.41
C ASP A 368 -9.42 32.80 4.42
N THR A 369 -9.05 32.72 3.15
CA THR A 369 -9.90 32.21 2.06
C THR A 369 -9.21 31.12 1.26
N VAL A 370 -9.33 29.87 1.70
CA VAL A 370 -8.97 28.67 0.91
C VAL A 370 -10.11 27.66 1.04
N VAL A 371 -10.54 27.08 -0.09
CA VAL A 371 -11.47 25.94 -0.06
C VAL A 371 -10.75 24.75 0.55
N LEU A 372 -11.17 24.35 1.75
CA LEU A 372 -10.55 23.24 2.48
C LEU A 372 -10.90 21.89 1.83
N ASP A 373 -9.89 21.28 1.21
CA ASP A 373 -9.85 19.91 0.70
C ASP A 373 -9.60 18.86 1.79
N ALA A 374 -9.00 19.27 2.90
CA ALA A 374 -8.78 18.48 4.12
C ALA A 374 -9.09 19.32 5.38
N ASN A 375 -9.37 18.65 6.50
CA ASN A 375 -9.66 19.35 7.76
C ASN A 375 -8.38 19.83 8.48
N GLU A 376 -8.51 20.78 9.41
CA GLU A 376 -7.35 21.40 10.07
C GLU A 376 -6.45 20.39 10.81
N ALA A 377 -7.01 19.32 11.40
CA ALA A 377 -6.22 18.31 12.09
C ALA A 377 -5.51 17.33 11.12
N GLU A 378 -6.03 17.16 9.90
CA GLU A 378 -5.30 16.48 8.81
C GLU A 378 -4.16 17.36 8.30
N TYR A 379 -4.39 18.67 8.23
CA TYR A 379 -3.36 19.64 7.87
C TYR A 379 -2.24 19.73 8.91
N GLU A 380 -2.55 19.77 10.21
CA GLU A 380 -1.56 19.81 11.31
C GLU A 380 -0.53 18.65 11.23
N LEU A 381 -0.91 17.48 10.70
CA LEU A 381 0.01 16.35 10.49
C LEU A 381 1.19 16.70 9.56
N LEU A 382 1.03 17.65 8.63
CA LEU A 382 2.12 18.08 7.76
C LEU A 382 3.23 18.82 8.52
N LEU A 383 2.99 19.30 9.74
CA LEU A 383 4.05 19.85 10.61
C LEU A 383 5.06 18.76 11.06
N GLU A 384 4.69 17.47 11.04
CA GLU A 384 5.62 16.35 11.27
C GLU A 384 6.63 16.16 10.10
N THR A 385 6.40 16.78 8.94
CA THR A 385 7.34 16.70 7.80
C THR A 385 8.66 17.39 8.13
N GLN A 386 9.74 16.90 7.52
CA GLN A 386 11.11 17.28 7.83
C GLN A 386 11.83 17.79 6.59
N ALA A 387 12.66 18.83 6.73
CA ALA A 387 13.61 19.24 5.71
C ALA A 387 15.03 19.35 6.29
N GLY A 388 16.04 19.24 5.42
CA GLY A 388 17.44 19.37 5.84
C GLY A 388 18.52 19.10 4.79
N ALA A 389 18.17 18.90 3.52
CA ALA A 389 19.14 18.71 2.45
C ALA A 389 20.20 19.81 2.38
N ASN A 390 21.41 19.44 1.94
CA ASN A 390 22.36 20.35 1.34
C ASN A 390 22.76 19.78 -0.03
N HIS A 391 23.13 20.63 -0.98
CA HIS A 391 23.15 20.26 -2.41
C HIS A 391 24.56 19.98 -2.96
N GLU A 392 25.57 19.97 -2.09
CA GLU A 392 26.97 19.71 -2.40
C GLU A 392 27.37 18.27 -2.01
N ASP A 393 28.36 17.74 -2.72
CA ASP A 393 28.64 16.31 -2.86
C ASP A 393 29.34 15.72 -1.62
N ASP A 394 28.73 14.71 -0.99
CA ASP A 394 29.33 13.99 0.13
C ASP A 394 28.73 12.58 0.33
N GLY A 395 29.51 11.54 -0.02
CA GLY A 395 29.53 10.25 0.67
C GLY A 395 28.42 9.21 0.43
N GLU A 396 28.84 7.97 0.16
CA GLU A 396 28.02 6.78 0.37
C GLU A 396 27.76 6.59 1.88
N ASP A 397 26.55 6.89 2.39
CA ASP A 397 25.75 5.92 3.16
C ASP A 397 24.34 6.42 3.60
N ASN A 398 23.42 5.47 3.80
CA ASN A 398 22.08 5.62 4.44
C ASN A 398 21.08 6.66 3.86
N PHE A 399 19.93 6.20 3.35
CA PHE A 399 18.56 6.54 3.84
C PHE A 399 17.46 6.03 2.89
N ALA A 400 16.75 4.96 3.26
CA ALA A 400 15.59 4.45 2.50
C ALA A 400 14.54 3.65 3.32
N GLU A 401 14.41 3.93 4.62
CA GLU A 401 13.36 3.35 5.50
C GLU A 401 12.74 4.42 6.43
N ASP A 402 11.74 5.18 5.96
CA ASP A 402 10.72 5.85 6.83
C ASP A 402 9.57 6.55 6.03
N PHE A 403 9.01 5.93 4.98
CA PHE A 403 7.92 6.58 4.20
C PHE A 403 6.80 5.66 3.66
N VAL A 404 6.18 4.86 4.54
CA VAL A 404 4.80 4.37 4.35
C VAL A 404 4.05 4.42 5.68
N ARG A 405 3.00 5.24 5.76
CA ARG A 405 2.09 5.35 6.91
C ARG A 405 0.66 5.44 6.38
N ASP A 406 0.03 4.29 6.18
CA ASP A 406 -1.34 4.20 5.63
C ASP A 406 -2.32 5.12 6.37
N VAL A 407 -3.15 5.85 5.64
CA VAL A 407 -4.33 6.56 6.17
C VAL A 407 -5.51 5.58 6.21
N GLU A 408 -6.34 5.60 7.25
CA GLU A 408 -7.47 4.66 7.41
C GLU A 408 -8.80 5.29 7.06
N THR A 409 -9.30 4.97 5.87
CA THR A 409 -10.66 5.30 5.45
C THR A 409 -11.68 4.52 6.29
N GLN A 410 -12.48 5.25 7.07
CA GLN A 410 -13.61 4.67 7.81
C GLN A 410 -14.89 4.78 6.97
N GLU A 411 -15.41 3.65 6.49
CA GLU A 411 -16.74 3.57 5.90
C GLU A 411 -17.84 3.72 6.97
N ASP A 412 -18.56 4.84 7.00
CA ASP A 412 -19.83 4.97 7.73
C ASP A 412 -20.86 5.74 6.87
N ALA A 413 -21.49 5.02 5.91
CA ALA A 413 -22.20 5.60 4.76
C ALA A 413 -23.60 6.20 5.03
N GLU A 414 -23.89 7.33 4.39
CA GLU A 414 -25.23 7.88 4.13
C GLU A 414 -25.18 8.56 2.74
N ASP A 415 -26.12 8.23 1.84
CA ASP A 415 -26.11 8.66 0.42
C ASP A 415 -26.82 10.01 0.24
N ASP A 416 -26.22 10.93 -0.54
CA ASP A 416 -26.87 11.80 -1.55
C ASP A 416 -25.77 12.50 -2.39
N GLU A 417 -25.90 12.51 -3.72
CA GLU A 417 -24.88 13.03 -4.66
C GLU A 417 -24.98 14.56 -4.89
N PRO A 418 -23.93 15.18 -5.44
CA PRO A 418 -23.97 15.44 -6.89
C PRO A 418 -22.73 14.95 -7.67
N GLU A 419 -22.92 14.75 -8.98
CA GLU A 419 -21.87 14.39 -9.94
C GLU A 419 -20.84 15.53 -10.14
N ASP A 420 -19.69 15.47 -9.48
CA ASP A 420 -18.39 15.85 -10.09
C ASP A 420 -17.21 15.47 -9.16
N ALA A 421 -16.71 14.23 -9.31
CA ALA A 421 -15.55 13.74 -8.57
C ALA A 421 -14.48 13.17 -9.52
N LEU A 422 -13.23 13.59 -9.31
CA LEU A 422 -12.06 13.22 -10.09
C LEU A 422 -11.88 11.69 -10.16
N GLN A 423 -11.71 11.14 -11.36
CA GLN A 423 -11.23 9.76 -11.54
C GLN A 423 -9.75 9.66 -11.15
N CYS A 424 -9.48 9.49 -9.86
CA CYS A 424 -8.29 8.77 -9.39
C CYS A 424 -8.56 7.26 -9.45
N GLU A 425 -7.51 6.48 -9.68
CA GLU A 425 -7.59 5.01 -9.72
C GLU A 425 -7.50 4.46 -8.29
N ASP A 426 -8.65 4.07 -7.74
CA ASP A 426 -8.80 3.62 -6.35
C ASP A 426 -8.53 2.10 -6.24
N GLU A 427 -7.40 1.71 -5.63
CA GLU A 427 -6.84 0.34 -5.67
C GLU A 427 -7.67 -0.74 -4.92
N SER A 428 -8.84 -0.40 -4.39
CA SER A 428 -9.63 -1.26 -3.50
C SER A 428 -10.70 -2.12 -4.20
N VAL A 429 -11.01 -1.87 -5.47
CA VAL A 429 -12.10 -2.55 -6.20
C VAL A 429 -11.61 -3.85 -6.87
N THR A 430 -12.25 -4.98 -6.56
CA THR A 430 -12.02 -6.24 -7.28
C THR A 430 -12.59 -6.15 -8.70
N HIS A 431 -11.75 -5.93 -9.70
CA HIS A 431 -12.16 -5.91 -11.11
C HIS A 431 -12.14 -7.32 -11.74
N VAL A 432 -13.27 -7.76 -12.31
CA VAL A 432 -13.29 -8.90 -13.24
C VAL A 432 -12.67 -8.51 -14.58
N GLY A 433 -11.93 -9.43 -15.20
CA GLY A 433 -11.35 -9.24 -16.53
C GLY A 433 -12.39 -9.01 -17.63
N ASP A 434 -11.98 -8.30 -18.69
CA ASP A 434 -12.88 -7.78 -19.73
C ASP A 434 -13.78 -8.87 -20.37
N GLU A 435 -13.24 -10.07 -20.60
CA GLU A 435 -13.95 -11.21 -21.21
C GLU A 435 -15.10 -11.72 -20.31
N LEU A 436 -14.84 -11.89 -19.01
CA LEU A 436 -15.87 -12.28 -18.05
C LEU A 436 -16.92 -11.18 -17.92
N LEU A 437 -16.51 -9.91 -17.85
CA LEU A 437 -17.42 -8.76 -17.80
C LEU A 437 -18.33 -8.67 -19.03
N VAL A 438 -17.81 -8.98 -20.22
CA VAL A 438 -18.56 -9.12 -21.48
C VAL A 438 -19.64 -10.20 -21.34
N HIS A 439 -19.31 -11.39 -20.85
CA HIS A 439 -20.29 -12.46 -20.64
C HIS A 439 -21.39 -12.10 -19.64
N LEU A 440 -21.06 -11.42 -18.53
CA LEU A 440 -22.07 -10.98 -17.56
C LEU A 440 -23.03 -9.96 -18.18
N LYS A 441 -22.54 -9.04 -19.02
CA LYS A 441 -23.42 -8.09 -19.71
C LYS A 441 -24.25 -8.73 -20.82
N GLN A 442 -23.68 -9.65 -21.61
CA GLN A 442 -24.43 -10.44 -22.60
C GLN A 442 -25.68 -11.06 -21.97
N GLU A 443 -25.49 -11.72 -20.81
CA GLU A 443 -26.55 -12.37 -20.07
C GLU A 443 -27.64 -11.38 -19.58
N VAL A 444 -27.26 -10.21 -19.07
CA VAL A 444 -28.22 -9.15 -18.69
C VAL A 444 -28.99 -8.63 -19.91
N GLN A 445 -28.30 -8.35 -21.01
CA GLN A 445 -28.93 -7.81 -22.22
C GLN A 445 -29.88 -8.80 -22.88
N VAL A 446 -29.54 -10.10 -22.91
CA VAL A 446 -30.44 -11.17 -23.38
C VAL A 446 -31.73 -11.25 -22.53
N PHE A 447 -31.67 -11.00 -21.23
CA PHE A 447 -32.88 -10.93 -20.39
C PHE A 447 -33.71 -9.66 -20.61
N LEU A 448 -33.06 -8.50 -20.78
CA LEU A 448 -33.75 -7.23 -21.02
C LEU A 448 -34.43 -7.18 -22.39
N THR A 449 -33.78 -7.73 -23.42
CA THR A 449 -34.30 -7.79 -24.81
C THR A 449 -35.25 -8.97 -25.05
N GLY A 450 -35.04 -10.11 -24.38
CA GLY A 450 -35.79 -11.36 -24.56
C GLY A 450 -37.23 -11.38 -24.01
N GLY A 451 -37.96 -10.26 -24.09
CA GLY A 451 -39.23 -9.99 -23.40
C GLY A 451 -40.46 -10.84 -23.80
N ARG A 452 -40.31 -12.00 -24.46
CA ARG A 452 -41.44 -12.84 -24.94
C ARG A 452 -41.60 -14.16 -24.18
N ARG A 453 -42.48 -14.13 -23.17
CA ARG A 453 -43.35 -15.24 -22.70
C ARG A 453 -42.71 -16.62 -22.42
N ARG A 454 -41.93 -16.75 -21.33
CA ARG A 454 -41.87 -18.06 -20.61
C ARG A 454 -43.17 -18.28 -19.80
N LYS A 455 -44.13 -19.02 -20.37
CA LYS A 455 -45.35 -19.52 -19.66
C LYS A 455 -44.99 -20.66 -18.68
N GLY A 456 -44.25 -20.35 -17.62
CA GLY A 456 -43.98 -21.29 -16.52
C GLY A 456 -45.15 -21.39 -15.52
N ARG A 457 -45.48 -22.61 -15.07
CA ARG A 457 -46.51 -22.88 -14.04
C ARG A 457 -45.99 -22.57 -12.62
N SER A 458 -46.94 -22.43 -11.68
CA SER A 458 -46.80 -22.58 -10.23
C SER A 458 -45.58 -21.93 -9.53
N ALA A 459 -45.56 -20.60 -9.44
CA ALA A 459 -44.87 -19.88 -8.36
C ALA A 459 -45.56 -18.54 -8.07
N ASP A 460 -45.68 -18.19 -6.79
CA ASP A 460 -46.41 -16.99 -6.35
C ASP A 460 -45.52 -15.72 -6.23
N THR A 461 -44.26 -15.85 -6.64
CA THR A 461 -43.27 -14.77 -6.65
C THR A 461 -42.63 -14.62 -8.02
N ALA A 462 -42.45 -13.37 -8.45
CA ALA A 462 -41.62 -13.02 -9.59
C ALA A 462 -40.20 -12.72 -9.09
N ARG A 463 -39.21 -13.50 -9.52
CA ARG A 463 -37.83 -13.42 -9.03
C ARG A 463 -36.93 -12.77 -10.08
N CYS A 464 -35.88 -12.07 -9.64
CA CYS A 464 -34.77 -11.71 -10.53
C CYS A 464 -34.07 -13.00 -11.01
N PRO A 465 -33.70 -13.14 -12.30
CA PRO A 465 -32.91 -14.30 -12.73
C PRO A 465 -31.51 -14.30 -12.11
N PHE A 466 -30.91 -13.12 -11.91
CA PHE A 466 -29.49 -12.91 -11.59
C PHE A 466 -29.20 -12.73 -10.10
N CYS A 467 -30.06 -12.06 -9.33
CA CYS A 467 -29.91 -11.99 -7.87
C CYS A 467 -30.42 -13.30 -7.21
N PRO A 468 -29.66 -13.93 -6.30
CA PRO A 468 -30.05 -15.21 -5.68
C PRO A 468 -31.44 -15.21 -5.03
N PHE A 469 -31.76 -14.23 -4.16
CA PHE A 469 -33.02 -14.25 -3.38
C PHE A 469 -34.02 -13.16 -3.75
N ARG A 470 -33.58 -12.08 -4.39
CA ARG A 470 -34.39 -10.87 -4.67
C ARG A 470 -35.63 -11.18 -5.51
N ALA A 471 -36.81 -11.00 -4.93
CA ALA A 471 -38.10 -11.34 -5.53
C ALA A 471 -39.27 -10.52 -4.99
N TRP A 472 -40.31 -10.38 -5.82
CA TRP A 472 -41.53 -9.60 -5.56
C TRP A 472 -42.79 -10.48 -5.64
N PRO A 473 -43.93 -10.05 -5.07
CA PRO A 473 -45.22 -10.67 -5.33
C PRO A 473 -45.54 -10.69 -6.83
N LYS A 474 -46.22 -11.73 -7.30
CA LYS A 474 -46.61 -11.97 -8.71
C LYS A 474 -47.29 -10.77 -9.41
N ILE A 475 -48.02 -9.95 -8.65
CA ILE A 475 -48.68 -8.71 -9.11
C ILE A 475 -47.65 -7.65 -9.55
N LYS A 476 -46.49 -7.56 -8.89
CA LYS A 476 -45.48 -6.49 -9.11
C LYS A 476 -44.34 -6.94 -10.04
N ARG A 477 -44.66 -7.74 -11.07
CA ARG A 477 -43.70 -8.29 -12.06
C ARG A 477 -42.79 -7.24 -12.71
N GLY A 478 -43.30 -6.04 -13.02
CA GLY A 478 -42.50 -4.94 -13.58
C GLY A 478 -41.32 -4.51 -12.71
N ARG A 479 -41.38 -4.72 -11.38
CA ARG A 479 -40.26 -4.41 -10.47
C ARG A 479 -39.06 -5.35 -10.64
N VAL A 480 -39.23 -6.52 -11.27
CA VAL A 480 -38.11 -7.37 -11.67
C VAL A 480 -37.29 -6.68 -12.76
N LEU A 481 -37.95 -6.17 -13.81
CA LEU A 481 -37.32 -5.52 -14.95
C LEU A 481 -36.56 -4.26 -14.50
N HIS A 482 -37.26 -3.37 -13.79
CA HIS A 482 -36.68 -2.16 -13.21
C HIS A 482 -35.47 -2.45 -12.31
N HIS A 483 -35.52 -3.49 -11.46
CA HIS A 483 -34.34 -3.86 -10.66
C HIS A 483 -33.16 -4.37 -11.49
N VAL A 484 -33.40 -5.15 -12.55
CA VAL A 484 -32.30 -5.56 -13.44
C VAL A 484 -31.69 -4.34 -14.12
N GLN A 485 -32.51 -3.43 -14.65
CA GLN A 485 -32.05 -2.17 -15.26
C GLN A 485 -31.23 -1.30 -14.29
N THR A 486 -31.70 -1.09 -13.06
CA THR A 486 -31.06 -0.17 -12.11
C THR A 486 -29.87 -0.77 -11.33
N TYR A 487 -29.85 -2.08 -11.07
CA TYR A 487 -28.86 -2.68 -10.16
C TYR A 487 -27.87 -3.66 -10.82
N HIS A 488 -28.23 -4.26 -11.96
CA HIS A 488 -27.29 -5.05 -12.77
C HIS A 488 -26.70 -4.15 -13.85
N CYS A 489 -25.90 -3.17 -13.43
CA CYS A 489 -25.28 -2.12 -14.24
C CYS A 489 -23.74 -2.25 -14.27
N LEU A 490 -23.07 -1.45 -15.13
CA LEU A 490 -21.62 -1.51 -15.33
C LEU A 490 -20.84 -1.18 -14.05
N ALA A 491 -21.25 -0.12 -13.33
CA ALA A 491 -20.65 0.30 -12.06
C ALA A 491 -20.69 -0.79 -10.96
N LYS A 492 -21.58 -1.79 -11.09
CA LYS A 492 -21.69 -2.92 -10.16
C LYS A 492 -21.29 -4.24 -10.83
N GLN A 493 -20.51 -4.16 -11.93
CA GLN A 493 -20.00 -5.28 -12.73
C GLN A 493 -21.09 -6.31 -13.12
N TYR A 494 -22.33 -5.86 -13.28
CA TYR A 494 -23.53 -6.69 -13.46
C TYR A 494 -23.85 -7.68 -12.31
N VAL A 495 -23.18 -7.58 -11.15
CA VAL A 495 -23.40 -8.42 -9.96
C VAL A 495 -23.99 -7.61 -8.81
N ALA A 496 -25.28 -7.31 -8.91
CA ALA A 496 -26.01 -6.51 -7.93
C ALA A 496 -25.95 -7.02 -6.46
N SER A 497 -25.69 -8.33 -6.24
CA SER A 497 -25.87 -8.94 -4.91
C SER A 497 -24.65 -8.92 -3.99
N GLY A 498 -23.47 -8.59 -4.51
CA GLY A 498 -22.22 -8.49 -3.74
C GLY A 498 -21.11 -9.46 -4.16
N THR A 499 -19.98 -9.32 -3.48
CA THR A 499 -18.70 -9.97 -3.77
C THR A 499 -18.75 -11.50 -3.71
N LYS A 500 -19.64 -12.11 -2.91
CA LYS A 500 -19.73 -13.57 -2.81
C LYS A 500 -20.40 -14.20 -4.02
N GLN A 501 -21.31 -13.48 -4.70
CA GLN A 501 -21.77 -13.91 -6.02
C GLN A 501 -20.66 -13.70 -7.07
N LEU A 502 -19.92 -12.59 -7.01
CA LEU A 502 -18.82 -12.30 -7.94
C LEU A 502 -17.70 -13.37 -7.88
N LYS A 503 -17.31 -13.78 -6.67
CA LYS A 503 -16.31 -14.84 -6.47
C LYS A 503 -16.78 -16.21 -6.97
N LEU A 504 -18.07 -16.53 -6.83
CA LEU A 504 -18.66 -17.73 -7.42
C LEU A 504 -18.74 -17.66 -8.95
N ILE A 505 -18.96 -16.47 -9.51
CA ILE A 505 -18.93 -16.21 -10.96
C ILE A 505 -17.52 -16.44 -11.52
N ILE A 506 -16.49 -15.90 -10.87
CA ILE A 506 -15.07 -16.12 -11.22
C ILE A 506 -14.75 -17.62 -11.16
N ALA A 507 -15.05 -18.31 -10.05
CA ALA A 507 -14.80 -19.74 -9.93
C ALA A 507 -15.53 -20.61 -10.98
N LEU A 508 -16.75 -20.22 -11.39
CA LEU A 508 -17.49 -20.89 -12.47
C LEU A 508 -16.91 -20.62 -13.87
N HIS A 509 -16.34 -19.44 -14.08
CA HIS A 509 -15.63 -19.09 -15.31
C HIS A 509 -14.31 -19.85 -15.39
N ASP A 510 -13.47 -19.78 -14.36
CA ASP A 510 -12.13 -20.35 -14.36
C ASP A 510 -12.19 -21.88 -14.46
N PHE A 511 -13.16 -22.53 -13.81
CA PHE A 511 -13.43 -23.96 -14.01
C PHE A 511 -13.83 -24.30 -15.46
N ASP A 512 -14.68 -23.49 -16.08
CA ASP A 512 -15.07 -23.71 -17.48
C ASP A 512 -13.89 -23.50 -18.44
N GLN A 513 -12.98 -22.57 -18.16
CA GLN A 513 -11.74 -22.36 -18.94
C GLN A 513 -10.73 -23.51 -18.75
N ILE A 514 -10.52 -23.98 -17.51
CA ILE A 514 -9.66 -25.14 -17.19
C ILE A 514 -10.15 -26.41 -17.91
N VAL A 515 -11.46 -26.58 -18.05
CA VAL A 515 -12.08 -27.71 -18.77
C VAL A 515 -12.24 -27.42 -20.28
N SER A 516 -11.73 -26.28 -20.78
CA SER A 516 -11.81 -25.83 -22.18
C SER A 516 -13.25 -25.85 -22.74
N ALA A 517 -14.23 -25.55 -21.89
CA ALA A 517 -15.65 -25.67 -22.15
C ALA A 517 -16.44 -24.47 -21.57
N PRO A 518 -16.33 -23.27 -22.15
CA PRO A 518 -17.03 -22.05 -21.71
C PRO A 518 -18.56 -22.18 -21.89
N LYS A 519 -19.31 -22.26 -20.78
CA LYS A 519 -20.79 -22.43 -20.80
C LYS A 519 -21.57 -21.13 -20.60
N GLY A 520 -20.88 -20.02 -20.31
CA GLY A 520 -21.49 -18.71 -20.08
C GLY A 520 -22.52 -18.71 -18.95
N ASN A 521 -23.51 -17.80 -19.03
CA ASN A 521 -24.65 -17.72 -18.12
C ASN A 521 -24.27 -17.69 -16.62
N TYR A 522 -23.16 -17.01 -16.30
CA TYR A 522 -22.53 -17.05 -14.98
C TYR A 522 -23.38 -16.38 -13.89
N LEU A 523 -24.17 -15.33 -14.20
CA LEU A 523 -25.09 -14.70 -13.23
C LEU A 523 -26.21 -15.68 -12.84
N TYR A 524 -26.83 -16.34 -13.81
CA TYR A 524 -27.89 -17.31 -13.59
C TYR A 524 -27.36 -18.58 -12.91
N ARG A 525 -26.20 -19.11 -13.35
CA ARG A 525 -25.57 -20.29 -12.73
C ARG A 525 -25.19 -20.03 -11.28
N SER A 526 -24.50 -18.93 -11.00
CA SER A 526 -24.16 -18.54 -9.61
C SER A 526 -25.40 -18.31 -8.77
N SER A 527 -26.42 -17.61 -9.29
CA SER A 527 -27.66 -17.40 -8.54
C SER A 527 -28.45 -18.69 -8.28
N ARG A 528 -28.41 -19.65 -9.21
CA ARG A 528 -29.04 -20.97 -9.05
C ARG A 528 -28.30 -21.80 -8.01
N LEU A 529 -26.98 -21.87 -8.07
CA LEU A 529 -26.16 -22.59 -7.10
C LEU A 529 -26.32 -22.00 -5.69
N LEU A 530 -26.36 -20.66 -5.56
CA LEU A 530 -26.65 -19.98 -4.29
C LEU A 530 -28.10 -20.24 -3.80
N ARG A 531 -29.08 -20.44 -4.68
CA ARG A 531 -30.44 -20.87 -4.26
C ARG A 531 -30.51 -22.32 -3.80
N GLN A 532 -29.60 -23.18 -4.27
CA GLN A 532 -29.56 -24.60 -3.92
C GLN A 532 -28.79 -24.83 -2.61
N THR A 533 -27.70 -24.10 -2.39
CA THR A 533 -26.80 -24.27 -1.22
C THR A 533 -27.22 -23.44 0.00
N VAL A 534 -27.95 -22.32 -0.18
CA VAL A 534 -28.39 -21.46 0.93
C VAL A 534 -29.78 -21.88 1.42
N SER A 535 -29.79 -22.77 2.41
CA SER A 535 -30.93 -23.00 3.31
C SER A 535 -30.69 -22.31 4.67
N PRO A 536 -31.73 -21.90 5.42
CA PRO A 536 -32.95 -21.35 4.85
C PRO A 536 -32.63 -20.21 3.87
N ALA A 537 -33.45 -20.05 2.83
CA ALA A 537 -33.24 -19.01 1.82
C ALA A 537 -33.38 -17.60 2.41
N LEU A 538 -32.49 -16.68 2.03
CA LEU A 538 -32.52 -15.30 2.54
C LEU A 538 -33.79 -14.53 2.13
N SER A 539 -34.05 -13.41 2.81
CA SER A 539 -35.23 -12.58 2.59
C SER A 539 -35.34 -12.12 1.13
N ARG A 540 -36.53 -12.27 0.54
CA ARG A 540 -36.82 -11.84 -0.83
C ARG A 540 -36.62 -10.34 -1.11
N LYS A 541 -36.48 -9.50 -0.07
CA LYS A 541 -36.15 -8.07 -0.21
C LYS A 541 -34.65 -7.83 -0.36
N GLN A 542 -33.81 -8.76 0.08
CA GLN A 542 -32.36 -8.59 0.26
C GLN A 542 -31.64 -8.56 -1.09
N VAL A 543 -30.65 -7.66 -1.21
CA VAL A 543 -29.79 -7.53 -2.40
C VAL A 543 -28.35 -7.81 -1.99
N LEU A 544 -27.78 -7.03 -1.07
CA LEU A 544 -26.46 -7.30 -0.50
C LEU A 544 -26.51 -8.57 0.38
N ILE A 545 -26.13 -9.71 -0.19
CA ILE A 545 -26.16 -11.02 0.49
C ILE A 545 -24.88 -11.29 1.31
N ASP A 546 -23.81 -10.54 1.07
CA ASP A 546 -22.48 -10.84 1.62
C ASP A 546 -22.43 -10.94 3.14
N ARG A 547 -23.16 -10.08 3.85
CA ARG A 547 -23.24 -10.09 5.32
C ARG A 547 -24.00 -11.33 5.85
N PHE A 548 -24.77 -12.02 5.01
CA PHE A 548 -25.73 -13.08 5.36
C PHE A 548 -25.39 -14.47 4.80
N LEU A 549 -24.43 -14.56 3.87
CA LEU A 549 -23.88 -15.82 3.35
C LEU A 549 -22.46 -16.11 3.86
N ARG A 550 -22.10 -17.39 3.93
CA ARG A 550 -20.80 -17.89 4.43
C ARG A 550 -20.33 -19.11 3.64
N LEU A 551 -19.03 -19.19 3.37
CA LEU A 551 -18.43 -20.32 2.66
C LEU A 551 -18.16 -21.48 3.63
N VAL A 552 -18.73 -22.64 3.31
CA VAL A 552 -18.67 -23.90 4.05
C VAL A 552 -18.07 -24.94 3.11
N PHE A 553 -17.00 -25.61 3.53
CA PHE A 553 -16.48 -26.76 2.81
C PHE A 553 -17.19 -28.03 3.33
N THR A 554 -18.00 -28.65 2.47
CA THR A 554 -18.66 -29.94 2.71
C THR A 554 -17.84 -31.07 2.07
N GLU A 555 -18.26 -32.33 2.25
CA GLU A 555 -17.69 -33.49 1.53
C GLU A 555 -17.90 -33.41 0.01
N GLU A 556 -18.98 -32.75 -0.44
CA GLU A 556 -19.24 -32.41 -1.85
C GLU A 556 -18.43 -31.20 -2.34
N GLY A 557 -17.63 -30.56 -1.48
CA GLY A 557 -16.79 -29.40 -1.81
C GLY A 557 -17.29 -28.04 -1.29
N PRO A 558 -16.83 -26.92 -1.86
CA PRO A 558 -17.17 -25.58 -1.37
C PRO A 558 -18.62 -25.17 -1.71
N GLN A 559 -19.40 -24.88 -0.68
CA GLN A 559 -20.80 -24.42 -0.77
C GLN A 559 -21.01 -23.12 0.01
N PHE A 560 -21.97 -22.29 -0.41
CA PHE A 560 -22.38 -21.10 0.36
C PHE A 560 -23.65 -21.39 1.14
N TRP A 561 -23.61 -21.29 2.46
CA TRP A 561 -24.76 -21.47 3.35
C TRP A 561 -25.23 -20.13 3.93
N SER A 562 -26.46 -20.08 4.46
CA SER A 562 -26.91 -18.91 5.23
C SER A 562 -26.20 -18.86 6.59
N VAL A 563 -26.02 -17.65 7.14
CA VAL A 563 -25.52 -17.47 8.52
C VAL A 563 -26.40 -18.23 9.53
N ASP A 564 -27.70 -18.31 9.29
CA ASP A 564 -28.62 -18.92 10.24
C ASP A 564 -28.63 -20.45 10.17
N ALA A 565 -28.40 -21.08 9.01
CA ALA A 565 -28.08 -22.52 8.95
C ALA A 565 -26.69 -22.85 9.49
N VAL A 566 -25.70 -21.96 9.30
CA VAL A 566 -24.38 -22.11 9.93
C VAL A 566 -24.50 -22.13 11.46
N ARG A 567 -25.49 -21.43 12.03
CA ARG A 567 -25.85 -21.42 13.46
C ARG A 567 -26.78 -22.56 13.90
N SER A 568 -27.67 -23.06 13.03
CA SER A 568 -28.71 -24.04 13.40
C SER A 568 -28.44 -25.49 12.99
N HIS A 569 -27.39 -25.76 12.21
CA HIS A 569 -26.93 -27.13 11.94
C HIS A 569 -26.31 -27.75 13.20
N ASP A 570 -27.15 -28.42 13.99
CA ASP A 570 -26.75 -29.23 15.13
C ASP A 570 -26.40 -30.65 14.66
N SER A 571 -25.12 -30.86 14.34
CA SER A 571 -24.56 -32.14 13.86
C SER A 571 -23.06 -32.12 14.21
N ARG A 572 -22.56 -32.70 15.31
CA ARG A 572 -22.82 -33.98 16.00
C ARG A 572 -22.39 -35.26 15.27
N HIS A 573 -22.00 -35.17 13.99
CA HIS A 573 -21.39 -36.30 13.25
C HIS A 573 -20.03 -35.98 12.64
N LEU A 574 -19.18 -35.30 13.43
CA LEU A 574 -17.86 -35.82 13.81
C LEU A 574 -17.28 -34.89 14.90
N ILE A 575 -17.20 -35.41 16.12
CA ILE A 575 -16.54 -34.72 17.23
C ILE A 575 -15.04 -34.66 16.92
N PHE A 576 -14.44 -33.46 16.95
CA PHE A 576 -13.18 -33.20 17.67
C PHE A 576 -12.92 -31.68 17.80
N GLU A 577 -13.77 -31.08 18.65
CA GLU A 577 -13.52 -29.86 19.44
C GLU A 577 -13.35 -28.52 18.70
N LEU A 578 -13.16 -27.44 19.47
CA LEU A 578 -12.87 -26.10 18.98
C LEU A 578 -11.46 -26.09 18.41
N ILE A 579 -11.30 -26.09 17.09
CA ILE A 579 -9.97 -26.18 16.47
C ILE A 579 -9.17 -24.89 16.71
N ILE A 580 -8.44 -24.87 17.81
CA ILE A 580 -7.40 -23.88 18.13
C ILE A 580 -6.18 -24.18 17.25
N VAL A 581 -5.55 -23.14 16.69
CA VAL A 581 -4.31 -23.30 15.91
C VAL A 581 -3.12 -23.02 16.81
N LEU A 582 -2.40 -24.07 17.23
CA LEU A 582 -1.17 -23.93 17.98
C LEU A 582 -0.06 -23.48 17.03
N THR A 583 0.58 -22.36 17.37
CA THR A 583 1.72 -21.81 16.63
C THR A 583 2.92 -21.61 17.54
N CYS A 584 4.10 -22.02 17.08
CA CYS A 584 5.36 -21.78 17.78
C CYS A 584 6.38 -21.12 16.86
N ARG A 585 7.07 -20.11 17.40
CA ARG A 585 8.16 -19.38 16.73
C ARG A 585 9.49 -19.84 17.31
N GLY A 586 10.40 -20.31 16.45
CA GLY A 586 11.76 -20.69 16.85
C GLY A 586 12.63 -19.47 17.14
N ARG A 587 13.84 -19.71 17.68
CA ARG A 587 14.82 -18.66 18.07
C ARG A 587 15.18 -17.65 16.98
N THR A 588 14.98 -18.00 15.70
CA THR A 588 15.25 -17.17 14.52
C THR A 588 13.98 -16.51 13.95
N ASN A 589 12.84 -16.62 14.63
CA ASN A 589 11.50 -16.34 14.11
C ASN A 589 11.06 -17.28 12.95
N ALA A 590 11.60 -18.50 12.87
CA ALA A 590 11.05 -19.58 12.04
C ALA A 590 9.66 -20.04 12.54
N VAL A 591 8.75 -20.45 11.65
CA VAL A 591 7.49 -21.13 12.03
C VAL A 591 7.80 -22.61 12.29
N VAL A 592 8.14 -22.96 13.53
CA VAL A 592 8.53 -24.35 13.88
C VAL A 592 7.33 -25.24 14.18
N LEU A 593 6.18 -24.65 14.51
CA LEU A 593 4.89 -25.36 14.63
C LEU A 593 3.75 -24.45 14.12
N LEU A 594 2.83 -25.04 13.37
CA LEU A 594 1.57 -24.45 12.93
C LEU A 594 0.57 -25.60 12.71
N GLN A 595 -0.18 -25.99 13.74
CA GLN A 595 -1.06 -27.18 13.69
C GLN A 595 -2.44 -26.95 14.33
N PRO A 596 -3.47 -27.71 13.90
CA PRO A 596 -4.81 -27.67 14.50
C PRO A 596 -4.91 -28.57 15.73
N GLY A 597 -4.94 -27.94 16.90
CA GLY A 597 -5.25 -28.57 18.18
C GLY A 597 -6.74 -28.85 18.35
N SER A 598 -7.13 -29.17 19.58
CA SER A 598 -8.50 -29.50 19.95
C SER A 598 -8.95 -28.70 21.18
N SER A 599 -8.05 -28.49 22.14
CA SER A 599 -8.14 -27.46 23.19
C SER A 599 -6.77 -26.80 23.44
N ASP A 600 -6.73 -25.81 24.34
CA ASP A 600 -5.51 -25.22 24.91
C ASP A 600 -5.08 -25.89 26.23
N ASP A 601 -5.60 -27.09 26.53
CA ASP A 601 -5.19 -27.86 27.70
C ASP A 601 -3.71 -28.29 27.61
N THR A 602 -3.09 -28.43 28.79
CA THR A 602 -1.66 -28.74 28.90
C THR A 602 -1.28 -30.02 28.15
N GLU A 603 -2.04 -31.08 28.32
CA GLU A 603 -1.82 -32.37 27.67
C GLU A 603 -1.86 -32.26 26.14
N VAL A 604 -2.80 -31.48 25.61
CA VAL A 604 -2.97 -31.27 24.16
C VAL A 604 -1.80 -30.44 23.62
N LEU A 605 -1.44 -29.34 24.28
CA LEU A 605 -0.32 -28.49 23.89
C LEU A 605 1.03 -29.23 23.92
N VAL A 606 1.29 -29.99 24.98
CA VAL A 606 2.52 -30.77 25.17
C VAL A 606 2.59 -31.94 24.18
N ARG A 607 1.47 -32.63 23.96
CA ARG A 607 1.39 -33.68 22.93
C ARG A 607 1.62 -33.13 21.53
N MET A 608 0.97 -32.03 21.15
CA MET A 608 1.18 -31.41 19.84
C MET A 608 2.65 -30.99 19.63
N LEU A 609 3.31 -30.53 20.68
CA LEU A 609 4.74 -30.21 20.63
C LEU A 609 5.59 -31.47 20.40
N ALA A 610 5.27 -32.58 21.08
CA ALA A 610 5.93 -33.88 20.94
C ALA A 610 5.70 -34.52 19.55
N ASP A 611 4.45 -34.58 19.09
CA ASP A 611 4.02 -35.21 17.84
C ASP A 611 4.54 -34.44 16.60
N SER A 612 5.05 -33.20 16.77
CA SER A 612 5.44 -32.30 15.66
C SER A 612 6.92 -31.95 15.57
N LEU A 613 7.70 -32.12 16.64
CA LEU A 613 9.13 -31.78 16.67
C LEU A 613 9.97 -33.03 16.93
N PRO A 614 11.05 -33.27 16.15
CA PRO A 614 11.92 -34.41 16.41
C PRO A 614 12.59 -34.28 17.77
N ALA A 615 12.95 -35.41 18.39
CA ALA A 615 13.56 -35.44 19.73
C ALA A 615 14.79 -34.51 19.88
N GLN A 616 15.61 -34.39 18.83
CA GLN A 616 16.75 -33.45 18.80
C GLN A 616 16.33 -31.97 18.81
N GLY A 617 15.16 -31.64 18.26
CA GLY A 617 14.54 -30.31 18.33
C GLY A 617 13.98 -30.02 19.72
N LEU A 618 13.25 -30.97 20.31
CA LEU A 618 12.74 -30.90 21.68
C LEU A 618 13.87 -30.73 22.71
N CYS A 619 14.99 -31.44 22.52
CA CYS A 619 16.20 -31.29 23.33
C CYS A 619 16.87 -29.92 23.22
N GLN A 620 16.54 -29.08 22.23
CA GLN A 620 17.05 -27.70 22.14
C GLN A 620 16.18 -26.68 22.87
N ILE A 621 14.96 -27.03 23.29
CA ILE A 621 14.03 -26.12 23.97
C ILE A 621 14.45 -25.94 25.43
N LYS A 622 15.12 -24.82 25.71
CA LYS A 622 15.50 -24.39 27.08
C LYS A 622 14.51 -23.42 27.70
N TYR A 623 13.73 -22.72 26.88
CA TYR A 623 12.89 -21.59 27.29
C TYR A 623 11.56 -21.63 26.54
N LEU A 624 10.46 -21.34 27.23
CA LEU A 624 9.12 -21.28 26.66
C LEU A 624 8.40 -20.01 27.15
N SER A 625 7.84 -19.22 26.23
CA SER A 625 7.00 -18.05 26.54
C SER A 625 5.57 -18.35 26.12
N VAL A 626 4.61 -18.19 27.04
CA VAL A 626 3.19 -18.54 26.84
C VAL A 626 2.25 -17.57 27.56
N ASP A 627 0.98 -17.55 27.16
CA ASP A 627 -0.01 -16.57 27.64
C ASP A 627 -0.71 -17.02 28.93
N ASN A 628 -0.65 -18.33 29.22
CA ASN A 628 -1.28 -18.97 30.38
C ASN A 628 -0.39 -20.06 31.01
N PRO A 629 0.77 -19.72 31.60
CA PRO A 629 1.65 -20.70 32.22
C PRO A 629 1.07 -21.28 33.52
N SER A 630 1.30 -22.58 33.73
CA SER A 630 0.84 -23.33 34.90
C SER A 630 1.92 -24.29 35.41
N ALA A 631 1.80 -24.73 36.67
CA ALA A 631 2.69 -25.75 37.24
C ALA A 631 2.63 -27.07 36.45
N LYS A 632 1.43 -27.43 35.97
CA LYS A 632 1.18 -28.59 35.12
C LYS A 632 1.93 -28.46 33.80
N LEU A 633 1.80 -27.32 33.11
CA LEU A 633 2.48 -27.05 31.85
C LEU A 633 4.01 -27.07 32.00
N TYR A 634 4.56 -26.52 33.10
CA TYR A 634 5.99 -26.65 33.37
C TYR A 634 6.42 -28.12 33.52
N LYS A 635 5.69 -28.92 34.30
CA LYS A 635 6.02 -30.33 34.57
C LYS A 635 5.94 -31.19 33.30
N GLU A 636 4.86 -31.09 32.54
CA GLU A 636 4.64 -31.91 31.35
C GLU A 636 5.49 -31.44 30.15
N ALA A 637 5.63 -30.13 29.91
CA ALA A 637 6.52 -29.65 28.86
C ALA A 637 7.99 -30.02 29.13
N LYS A 638 8.41 -30.15 30.40
CA LYS A 638 9.75 -30.60 30.78
C LYS A 638 9.97 -32.10 30.61
N HIS A 639 8.91 -32.92 30.62
CA HIS A 639 9.00 -34.34 30.30
C HIS A 639 9.32 -34.55 28.81
N VAL A 640 8.70 -33.76 27.93
CA VAL A 640 8.93 -33.78 26.47
C VAL A 640 10.18 -33.00 26.05
N CYS A 641 10.48 -31.88 26.71
CA CYS A 641 11.64 -31.03 26.47
C CYS A 641 12.64 -31.17 27.64
N PRO A 642 13.55 -32.17 27.64
CA PRO A 642 14.35 -32.51 28.82
C PRO A 642 15.29 -31.39 29.29
N ASN A 643 15.66 -30.47 28.39
CA ASN A 643 16.50 -29.31 28.68
C ASN A 643 15.71 -28.04 29.09
N LEU A 644 14.38 -28.12 29.29
CA LEU A 644 13.54 -26.98 29.64
C LEU A 644 13.91 -26.43 31.03
N GLN A 645 14.34 -25.17 31.04
CA GLN A 645 14.78 -24.44 32.23
C GLN A 645 13.67 -23.52 32.75
N VAL A 646 13.08 -22.69 31.87
CA VAL A 646 12.13 -21.63 32.24
C VAL A 646 10.88 -21.65 31.36
N VAL A 647 9.71 -21.55 32.01
CA VAL A 647 8.45 -21.14 31.37
C VAL A 647 8.12 -19.73 31.88
N ALA A 648 7.77 -18.80 30.99
CA ALA A 648 7.49 -17.40 31.32
C ALA A 648 6.14 -16.93 30.75
N LEU A 649 5.49 -16.00 31.45
CA LEU A 649 4.32 -15.27 30.96
C LEU A 649 4.77 -14.11 30.07
N ASP A 650 4.09 -13.88 28.95
CA ASP A 650 4.29 -12.65 28.19
C ASP A 650 3.57 -11.45 28.86
N PRO A 651 4.29 -10.38 29.25
CA PRO A 651 3.67 -9.12 29.67
C PRO A 651 2.74 -8.50 28.62
N THR A 652 2.98 -8.69 27.33
CA THR A 652 2.30 -7.96 26.24
C THR A 652 0.78 -8.21 26.20
N HIS A 653 0.35 -9.45 26.46
CA HIS A 653 -1.07 -9.85 26.44
C HIS A 653 -1.93 -9.08 27.46
N LEU A 654 -1.36 -8.61 28.58
CA LEU A 654 -2.12 -7.84 29.56
C LEU A 654 -2.56 -6.48 29.01
N ALA A 655 -1.70 -5.79 28.24
CA ALA A 655 -2.08 -4.55 27.58
C ALA A 655 -3.17 -4.77 26.53
N MET A 656 -2.99 -5.79 25.67
CA MET A 656 -3.96 -6.13 24.61
C MET A 656 -5.35 -6.46 25.17
N THR A 657 -5.39 -7.25 26.24
CA THR A 657 -6.66 -7.58 26.95
C THR A 657 -7.34 -6.32 27.51
N CYS A 658 -6.58 -5.32 27.97
CA CYS A 658 -7.15 -4.05 28.44
C CYS A 658 -7.60 -3.14 27.28
N GLU A 659 -6.85 -3.09 26.18
CA GLU A 659 -7.19 -2.31 24.98
C GLU A 659 -8.49 -2.79 24.31
N TYR A 660 -8.85 -4.07 24.46
CA TYR A 660 -10.16 -4.58 24.04
C TYR A 660 -11.35 -3.84 24.68
N ALA A 661 -11.21 -3.31 25.89
CA ALA A 661 -12.26 -2.50 26.55
C ALA A 661 -12.46 -1.10 25.93
N SER A 662 -11.58 -0.71 25.00
CA SER A 662 -11.62 0.56 24.26
C SER A 662 -11.50 0.32 22.75
N SER A 663 -12.11 -0.75 22.23
CA SER A 663 -12.13 -1.11 20.81
C SER A 663 -10.75 -1.25 20.15
N ARG A 664 -9.76 -1.76 20.90
CA ARG A 664 -8.34 -1.91 20.51
C ARG A 664 -7.54 -0.60 20.41
N LYS A 665 -8.15 0.54 20.75
CA LYS A 665 -7.50 1.87 20.76
C LYS A 665 -6.55 2.00 21.95
N ARG A 666 -5.39 2.64 21.74
CA ARG A 666 -4.44 2.96 22.83
C ARG A 666 -4.87 4.22 23.57
N THR A 667 -5.35 4.04 24.80
CA THR A 667 -5.75 5.10 25.74
C THR A 667 -4.58 5.61 26.58
N ALA A 668 -4.81 6.63 27.42
CA ALA A 668 -3.76 7.15 28.30
C ALA A 668 -3.32 6.11 29.35
N ALA A 669 -4.27 5.38 29.97
CA ALA A 669 -3.94 4.29 30.88
C ALA A 669 -3.16 3.17 30.18
N THR A 670 -3.57 2.76 28.98
CA THR A 670 -2.93 1.63 28.28
C THR A 670 -1.55 2.01 27.70
N ARG A 671 -1.30 3.30 27.39
CA ARG A 671 0.06 3.83 27.16
C ARG A 671 0.96 3.65 28.39
N TYR A 672 0.51 4.08 29.57
CA TYR A 672 1.27 3.86 30.82
C TYR A 672 1.41 2.36 31.18
N LEU A 673 0.39 1.55 30.91
CA LEU A 673 0.47 0.09 31.10
C LEU A 673 1.56 -0.52 30.23
N ARG A 674 1.72 -0.09 28.97
CA ARG A 674 2.81 -0.55 28.09
C ARG A 674 4.19 -0.08 28.56
N ILE A 675 4.31 1.11 29.16
CA ILE A 675 5.55 1.58 29.83
C ILE A 675 5.90 0.66 31.00
N ILE A 676 4.93 0.38 31.87
CA ILE A 676 5.06 -0.53 33.03
C ILE A 676 5.46 -1.94 32.57
N LEU A 677 4.78 -2.49 31.57
CA LEU A 677 5.04 -3.84 31.05
C LEU A 677 6.40 -3.94 30.33
N ARG A 678 6.92 -2.85 29.74
CA ARG A 678 8.27 -2.82 29.16
C ARG A 678 9.35 -3.01 30.23
N LYS A 679 9.12 -2.62 31.48
CA LYS A 679 10.03 -2.92 32.61
C LYS A 679 10.12 -4.42 32.94
N LEU A 680 9.19 -5.27 32.48
CA LEU A 680 9.29 -6.73 32.57
C LEU A 680 10.08 -7.36 31.41
N THR A 681 10.39 -6.59 30.35
CA THR A 681 11.22 -7.02 29.21
C THR A 681 12.54 -6.24 29.08
N ALA A 682 12.78 -5.31 30.00
CA ALA A 682 14.05 -4.60 30.18
C ALA A 682 15.19 -5.55 30.56
N ARG A 683 16.42 -5.14 30.27
CA ARG A 683 17.67 -5.80 30.67
C ARG A 683 18.53 -4.81 31.45
N SER A 684 19.20 -5.29 32.50
CA SER A 684 20.29 -4.60 33.17
C SER A 684 21.55 -5.47 33.17
N GLU A 685 22.63 -4.96 33.75
CA GLU A 685 23.90 -5.67 33.94
C GLU A 685 23.85 -6.67 35.12
N LEU A 686 22.72 -6.76 35.82
CA LEU A 686 22.53 -7.61 36.98
C LEU A 686 22.34 -9.09 36.58
N SER A 687 22.87 -9.99 37.40
CA SER A 687 22.76 -11.43 37.18
C SER A 687 21.30 -11.93 37.24
N ALA A 688 20.98 -13.01 36.53
CA ALA A 688 19.64 -13.61 36.59
C ALA A 688 19.18 -14.00 38.01
N GLY A 689 20.12 -14.29 38.92
CA GLY A 689 19.83 -14.63 40.32
C GLY A 689 19.29 -13.46 41.16
N THR A 690 19.44 -12.20 40.70
CA THR A 690 18.95 -11.00 41.40
C THR A 690 17.43 -11.02 41.59
N TRP A 691 16.68 -11.67 40.69
CA TRP A 691 15.23 -11.85 40.80
C TRP A 691 14.83 -13.15 41.54
N GLY A 692 15.77 -13.83 42.20
CA GLY A 692 15.53 -15.12 42.86
C GLY A 692 15.38 -16.29 41.87
N PRO A 693 15.05 -17.50 42.39
CA PRO A 693 15.03 -18.73 41.60
C PRO A 693 13.92 -18.74 40.53
N ILE A 694 14.05 -19.64 39.55
CA ILE A 694 13.03 -19.85 38.52
C ILE A 694 11.75 -20.40 39.16
N PHE A 695 10.64 -19.70 38.95
CA PHE A 695 9.35 -20.13 39.43
C PHE A 695 8.79 -21.26 38.56
N CYS A 696 8.43 -22.38 39.17
CA CYS A 696 7.91 -23.56 38.48
C CYS A 696 6.38 -23.73 38.65
N GLY A 697 5.68 -22.69 39.14
CA GLY A 697 4.24 -22.71 39.38
C GLY A 697 3.80 -23.01 40.82
N GLU A 698 4.74 -23.41 41.68
CA GLU A 698 4.50 -23.85 43.07
C GLU A 698 5.29 -22.97 44.05
N ASN A 699 4.78 -22.82 45.28
CA ASN A 699 5.45 -22.14 46.40
C ASN A 699 5.89 -20.68 46.15
N ALA A 700 5.04 -19.88 45.50
CA ALA A 700 5.29 -18.44 45.37
C ALA A 700 5.31 -17.76 46.74
N THR A 701 6.29 -16.88 46.98
CA THR A 701 6.47 -16.16 48.25
C THR A 701 5.18 -15.42 48.64
N PRO A 702 4.62 -15.60 49.86
CA PRO A 702 3.47 -14.85 50.34
C PRO A 702 3.67 -13.32 50.25
N PHE A 703 2.58 -12.56 50.17
CA PHE A 703 2.66 -11.10 50.16
C PHE A 703 3.10 -10.53 51.51
N THR A 704 4.05 -9.59 51.51
CA THR A 704 4.38 -8.80 52.70
C THR A 704 3.21 -7.88 53.09
N ARG A 705 3.20 -7.34 54.32
CA ARG A 705 2.18 -6.38 54.77
C ARG A 705 2.07 -5.15 53.86
N GLU A 706 3.20 -4.68 53.33
CA GLU A 706 3.28 -3.57 52.37
C GLU A 706 2.66 -3.92 51.01
N GLU A 707 2.99 -5.10 50.47
CA GLU A 707 2.41 -5.57 49.21
C GLU A 707 0.90 -5.77 49.32
N GLN A 708 0.41 -6.28 50.46
CA GLN A 708 -1.02 -6.38 50.74
C GLN A 708 -1.69 -5.00 50.80
N ARG A 709 -1.07 -4.01 51.48
CA ARG A 709 -1.54 -2.61 51.54
C ARG A 709 -1.68 -2.00 50.16
N VAL A 710 -0.63 -2.06 49.33
CA VAL A 710 -0.66 -1.44 47.99
C VAL A 710 -1.57 -2.22 47.03
N ARG A 711 -1.68 -3.55 47.19
CA ARG A 711 -2.64 -4.38 46.46
C ARG A 711 -4.10 -4.00 46.78
N ALA A 712 -4.41 -3.65 48.03
CA ALA A 712 -5.70 -3.10 48.41
C ALA A 712 -5.94 -1.73 47.74
N GLN A 713 -4.93 -0.82 47.76
CA GLN A 713 -4.98 0.49 47.09
C GLN A 713 -5.18 0.42 45.56
N LEU A 714 -4.86 -0.72 44.93
CA LEU A 714 -5.15 -1.01 43.52
C LEU A 714 -6.63 -1.45 43.33
N ALA A 715 -7.14 -2.28 44.24
CA ALA A 715 -8.50 -2.83 44.15
C ALA A 715 -9.60 -1.79 44.43
N ASP A 716 -9.39 -0.89 45.39
CA ASP A 716 -10.30 0.22 45.68
C ASP A 716 -10.01 1.47 44.83
N ARG A 717 -8.76 1.62 44.36
CA ARG A 717 -8.13 2.77 43.65
C ARG A 717 -7.85 3.97 44.56
N SER A 718 -7.54 3.74 45.84
CA SER A 718 -7.37 4.75 46.89
C SER A 718 -5.96 5.33 47.06
N MET A 719 -4.97 4.92 46.25
CA MET A 719 -3.63 5.54 46.30
C MET A 719 -3.73 7.07 46.12
N ARG A 720 -2.98 7.83 46.93
CA ARG A 720 -3.06 9.29 46.95
C ARG A 720 -2.63 9.85 45.58
N LYS A 721 -3.39 10.79 45.02
CA LYS A 721 -3.16 11.31 43.66
C LYS A 721 -1.69 11.74 43.43
N ALA A 722 -1.12 12.57 44.31
CA ALA A 722 0.27 13.01 44.22
C ALA A 722 1.31 11.88 44.40
N GLU A 723 0.99 10.82 45.15
CA GLU A 723 1.84 9.63 45.27
C GLU A 723 1.84 8.84 43.96
N ALA A 724 0.66 8.66 43.36
CA ALA A 724 0.47 7.97 42.09
C ALA A 724 1.08 8.74 40.90
N GLU A 725 0.91 10.06 40.83
CA GLU A 725 1.54 10.92 39.81
C GLU A 725 3.07 10.85 39.92
N ARG A 726 3.62 10.93 41.13
CA ARG A 726 5.07 10.76 41.38
C ARG A 726 5.56 9.36 40.96
N ILE A 727 4.79 8.30 41.19
CA ILE A 727 5.16 6.95 40.75
C ILE A 727 5.17 6.85 39.23
N LEU A 728 4.12 7.34 38.54
CA LEU A 728 4.03 7.29 37.08
C LEU A 728 5.08 8.16 36.38
N ALA A 729 5.39 9.34 36.90
CA ALA A 729 6.41 10.24 36.35
C ALA A 729 7.83 9.65 36.44
N ASN A 730 8.11 8.82 37.46
CA ASN A 730 9.41 8.18 37.65
C ASN A 730 9.53 6.79 36.95
N LEU A 731 8.61 6.43 36.05
CA LEU A 731 8.64 5.15 35.31
C LEU A 731 9.70 5.13 34.20
N ASP A 732 10.94 4.84 34.56
CA ASP A 732 11.97 4.46 33.59
C ASP A 732 11.67 3.07 32.98
N ALA A 733 11.35 3.05 31.69
CA ALA A 733 11.05 1.85 30.91
C ALA A 733 12.29 1.05 30.45
N THR A 734 13.50 1.60 30.61
CA THR A 734 14.77 0.96 30.25
C THR A 734 15.33 0.10 31.38
N LYS A 735 15.02 0.46 32.63
CA LYS A 735 15.39 -0.29 33.84
C LYS A 735 14.34 -1.37 34.15
N PRO A 736 14.73 -2.58 34.57
CA PRO A 736 13.77 -3.59 35.01
C PRO A 736 13.05 -3.19 36.32
N PHE A 737 12.03 -3.95 36.71
CA PHE A 737 11.61 -4.00 38.12
C PHE A 737 12.60 -4.85 38.92
N LEU A 738 12.93 -4.45 40.13
CA LEU A 738 13.76 -5.21 41.06
C LEU A 738 12.90 -5.87 42.15
N LEU A 739 11.84 -5.19 42.60
CA LEU A 739 10.96 -5.66 43.67
C LEU A 739 9.53 -5.86 43.16
N ARG A 740 8.87 -6.92 43.65
CA ARG A 740 7.43 -7.16 43.41
C ARG A 740 6.56 -6.00 43.93
N LEU A 741 6.98 -5.30 44.98
CA LEU A 741 6.31 -4.11 45.48
C LEU A 741 6.27 -2.97 44.44
N GLU A 742 7.34 -2.72 43.67
CA GLU A 742 7.39 -1.68 42.63
C GLU A 742 6.36 -1.96 41.52
N TRP A 743 6.25 -3.23 41.10
CA TRP A 743 5.26 -3.69 40.13
C TRP A 743 3.82 -3.47 40.60
N ILE A 744 3.53 -3.79 41.87
CA ILE A 744 2.21 -3.56 42.48
C ILE A 744 1.93 -2.05 42.61
N GLN A 745 2.93 -1.25 43.03
CA GLN A 745 2.84 0.21 43.14
C GLN A 745 2.56 0.88 41.79
N ALA A 746 3.27 0.49 40.72
CA ALA A 746 3.09 1.06 39.39
C ALA A 746 1.66 0.82 38.86
N LEU A 747 1.10 -0.38 39.09
CA LEU A 747 -0.27 -0.68 38.69
C LEU A 747 -1.31 -0.01 39.60
N ALA A 748 -1.07 0.09 40.91
CA ALA A 748 -1.93 0.83 41.85
C ALA A 748 -2.02 2.33 41.50
N ALA A 749 -0.88 2.94 41.13
CA ALA A 749 -0.80 4.31 40.67
C ALA A 749 -1.62 4.51 39.38
N LEU A 750 -1.39 3.66 38.37
CA LEU A 750 -2.13 3.67 37.11
C LEU A 750 -3.65 3.58 37.32
N THR A 751 -4.12 2.67 38.18
CA THR A 751 -5.55 2.50 38.45
C THR A 751 -6.16 3.65 39.25
N SER A 752 -5.34 4.38 40.03
CA SER A 752 -5.79 5.50 40.86
C SER A 752 -5.83 6.84 40.10
N ILE A 753 -5.01 7.01 39.06
CA ILE A 753 -5.09 8.15 38.13
C ILE A 753 -6.19 7.92 37.09
N TYR A 754 -6.15 6.81 36.36
CA TYR A 754 -7.03 6.59 35.20
C TYR A 754 -8.34 5.87 35.56
N ARG A 755 -8.98 6.24 36.68
CA ARG A 755 -10.15 5.56 37.26
C ARG A 755 -11.26 5.26 36.25
N SER A 756 -11.64 6.25 35.43
CA SER A 756 -12.71 6.15 34.42
C SER A 756 -12.35 5.26 33.21
N GLU A 757 -11.06 5.09 32.90
CA GLU A 757 -10.61 4.11 31.91
C GLU A 757 -10.59 2.71 32.50
N VAL A 758 -10.02 2.55 33.71
CA VAL A 758 -9.85 1.23 34.33
C VAL A 758 -11.14 0.60 34.85
N GLU A 759 -12.24 1.37 34.93
CA GLU A 759 -13.58 0.86 35.19
C GLU A 759 -14.27 0.23 33.96
N ARG A 760 -13.74 0.41 32.75
CA ARG A 760 -14.30 -0.19 31.53
C ARG A 760 -14.19 -1.72 31.57
N LEU A 761 -15.21 -2.37 31.00
CA LEU A 761 -15.33 -3.83 30.91
C LEU A 761 -14.52 -4.36 29.72
N ALA A 762 -13.59 -5.29 29.96
CA ALA A 762 -12.85 -5.97 28.90
C ALA A 762 -13.69 -7.13 28.32
N PRO A 763 -14.09 -7.08 27.03
CA PRO A 763 -14.80 -8.19 26.39
C PRO A 763 -13.86 -9.39 26.21
N GLY A 764 -14.38 -10.59 26.41
CA GLY A 764 -13.58 -11.81 26.62
C GLY A 764 -13.64 -12.23 28.10
N PRO A 765 -12.73 -11.78 28.98
CA PRO A 765 -12.71 -12.16 30.39
C PRO A 765 -13.88 -11.60 31.22
N ASN A 766 -14.67 -10.67 30.66
CA ASN A 766 -15.87 -10.08 31.27
C ASN A 766 -15.62 -9.47 32.66
N ARG A 767 -14.51 -8.73 32.79
CA ARG A 767 -14.05 -8.08 34.03
C ARG A 767 -13.66 -6.63 33.75
N LYS A 768 -13.75 -5.76 34.76
CA LYS A 768 -13.25 -4.38 34.66
C LYS A 768 -11.71 -4.40 34.60
N ILE A 769 -11.09 -3.48 33.87
CA ILE A 769 -9.62 -3.44 33.71
C ILE A 769 -8.89 -3.46 35.06
N TYR A 770 -9.32 -2.69 36.08
CA TYR A 770 -8.64 -2.71 37.38
C TYR A 770 -8.67 -4.10 38.06
N GLN A 771 -9.69 -4.92 37.78
CA GLN A 771 -9.78 -6.30 38.27
C GLN A 771 -8.80 -7.24 37.53
N LEU A 772 -8.52 -6.96 36.26
CA LEU A 772 -7.47 -7.66 35.50
C LEU A 772 -6.08 -7.28 36.03
N LEU A 773 -5.82 -6.00 36.33
CA LEU A 773 -4.56 -5.54 36.92
C LEU A 773 -4.37 -6.05 38.37
N HIS A 774 -5.45 -6.16 39.15
CA HIS A 774 -5.47 -6.84 40.44
C HIS A 774 -5.18 -8.36 40.31
N THR A 775 -5.62 -8.99 39.21
CA THR A 775 -5.31 -10.40 38.93
C THR A 775 -3.85 -10.57 38.47
N ALA A 776 -3.32 -9.63 37.69
CA ALA A 776 -1.93 -9.61 37.21
C ALA A 776 -0.91 -9.49 38.36
N THR A 777 -1.27 -8.79 39.43
CA THR A 777 -0.46 -8.63 40.65
C THR A 777 -0.57 -9.79 41.64
N ALA A 778 -1.30 -10.87 41.33
CA ALA A 778 -1.34 -12.07 42.18
C ALA A 778 0.06 -12.70 42.32
N ALA A 779 0.38 -13.34 43.45
CA ALA A 779 1.74 -13.83 43.74
C ALA A 779 2.28 -14.74 42.63
N ASN A 780 1.64 -15.90 42.38
CA ASN A 780 2.02 -16.83 41.33
C ASN A 780 2.05 -16.18 39.93
N ARG A 781 1.13 -15.26 39.63
CA ARG A 781 1.07 -14.61 38.30
C ARG A 781 2.17 -13.57 38.11
N THR A 782 2.58 -12.89 39.19
CA THR A 782 3.74 -12.01 39.18
C THR A 782 5.04 -12.79 39.05
N GLU A 783 5.15 -13.95 39.71
CA GLU A 783 6.32 -14.83 39.53
C GLU A 783 6.46 -15.34 38.09
N TRP A 784 5.35 -15.65 37.40
CA TRP A 784 5.38 -15.97 35.97
C TRP A 784 5.79 -14.79 35.07
N PHE A 785 5.46 -13.55 35.43
CA PHE A 785 6.00 -12.36 34.75
C PHE A 785 7.49 -12.15 35.07
N PHE A 786 7.92 -12.39 36.30
CA PHE A 786 9.32 -12.23 36.74
C PHE A 786 10.23 -13.34 36.17
N ASN A 787 9.68 -14.50 35.80
CA ASN A 787 10.38 -15.48 34.96
C ASN A 787 10.81 -14.90 33.59
N ASN A 788 10.10 -13.90 33.06
CA ASN A 788 10.52 -13.20 31.83
C ASN A 788 11.83 -12.41 32.08
N LEU A 789 11.91 -11.69 33.21
CA LEU A 789 13.14 -11.03 33.65
C LEU A 789 14.28 -12.03 33.86
N ARG A 790 14.05 -13.10 34.64
CA ARG A 790 15.05 -14.16 34.88
C ARG A 790 15.59 -14.75 33.57
N LEU A 791 14.69 -15.15 32.67
CA LEU A 791 14.99 -15.67 31.33
C LEU A 791 15.85 -14.71 30.50
N ARG A 792 15.52 -13.41 30.47
CA ARG A 792 16.24 -12.42 29.65
C ARG A 792 17.66 -12.14 30.15
N HIS A 793 17.94 -12.38 31.43
CA HIS A 793 19.29 -12.28 32.01
C HIS A 793 20.06 -13.61 31.99
N MET A 794 19.40 -14.76 31.78
CA MET A 794 20.04 -16.06 31.49
C MET A 794 20.53 -16.19 30.04
N ILE A 795 20.08 -15.31 29.14
CA ILE A 795 20.42 -15.32 27.71
C ILE A 795 21.47 -14.22 27.45
N SER A 796 22.46 -14.49 26.58
CA SER A 796 23.45 -13.49 26.18
C SER A 796 22.82 -12.34 25.40
N SER A 797 23.47 -11.18 25.36
CA SER A 797 22.97 -10.00 24.63
C SER A 797 22.77 -10.29 23.14
N GLU A 798 23.70 -10.98 22.48
CA GLU A 798 23.61 -11.29 21.04
C GLU A 798 22.54 -12.35 20.72
N ARG A 799 22.18 -13.20 21.69
CA ARG A 799 21.05 -14.13 21.55
C ARG A 799 19.71 -13.45 21.87
N LEU A 800 19.70 -12.45 22.73
CA LEU A 800 18.49 -11.73 23.09
C LEU A 800 18.02 -10.76 22.00
N SER A 801 18.93 -10.18 21.21
CA SER A 801 18.59 -9.32 20.06
C SER A 801 17.90 -10.08 18.91
N LEU A 802 18.11 -11.39 18.80
CA LEU A 802 17.45 -12.27 17.82
C LEU A 802 16.02 -12.66 18.23
N LEU A 803 15.67 -12.52 19.51
CA LEU A 803 14.37 -12.93 20.05
C LEU A 803 13.33 -11.81 19.95
N PRO A 804 12.09 -12.11 19.53
CA PRO A 804 11.01 -11.13 19.54
C PRO A 804 10.66 -10.69 20.97
N ILE A 805 10.03 -9.52 21.10
CA ILE A 805 9.48 -9.05 22.37
C ILE A 805 8.19 -9.84 22.65
N GLY A 806 8.25 -10.75 23.62
CA GLY A 806 7.10 -11.58 24.00
C GLY A 806 6.63 -12.50 22.87
N THR A 807 5.32 -12.68 22.76
CA THR A 807 4.65 -13.43 21.68
C THR A 807 4.33 -12.55 20.47
N ALA A 808 4.81 -11.30 20.38
CA ALA A 808 4.41 -10.37 19.31
C ALA A 808 4.67 -10.90 17.88
N SER A 809 5.70 -11.74 17.68
CA SER A 809 5.90 -12.41 16.38
C SER A 809 4.96 -13.61 16.14
N ASN A 810 4.34 -14.16 17.18
CA ASN A 810 3.29 -15.17 17.10
C ASN A 810 1.95 -14.48 16.79
N GLU A 811 1.64 -13.35 17.44
CA GLU A 811 0.48 -12.50 17.13
C GLU A 811 0.46 -12.01 15.68
N ALA A 812 1.62 -11.60 15.14
CA ALA A 812 1.75 -11.24 13.72
C ALA A 812 1.44 -12.44 12.79
N LEU A 813 1.84 -13.66 13.17
CA LEU A 813 1.49 -14.89 12.46
C LEU A 813 0.01 -15.24 12.62
N HIS A 814 -0.59 -15.00 13.80
CA HIS A 814 -2.04 -15.16 14.01
C HIS A 814 -2.84 -14.20 13.13
N HIS A 815 -2.38 -12.96 12.94
CA HIS A 815 -3.01 -12.03 12.00
C HIS A 815 -2.90 -12.53 10.55
N GLU A 816 -1.74 -13.06 10.14
CA GLU A 816 -1.54 -13.67 8.82
C GLU A 816 -2.48 -14.89 8.61
N VAL A 817 -2.56 -15.79 9.60
CA VAL A 817 -3.47 -16.94 9.61
C VAL A 817 -4.95 -16.53 9.55
N ASN A 818 -5.36 -15.56 10.37
CA ASN A 818 -6.72 -15.04 10.34
C ASN A 818 -7.06 -14.33 9.02
N ASN A 819 -6.08 -13.79 8.30
CA ASN A 819 -6.27 -13.21 6.98
C ASN A 819 -6.41 -14.28 5.89
N TRP A 820 -5.55 -15.30 5.90
CA TRP A 820 -5.65 -16.45 4.98
C TRP A 820 -6.99 -17.21 5.12
N PHE A 821 -7.55 -17.27 6.33
CA PHE A 821 -8.85 -17.92 6.58
C PHE A 821 -10.05 -16.98 6.68
N ARG A 822 -9.88 -15.65 6.49
CA ARG A 822 -10.91 -14.61 6.74
C ARG A 822 -12.27 -14.86 6.07
N GLU A 823 -12.27 -15.55 4.93
CA GLU A 823 -13.48 -15.83 4.14
C GLU A 823 -14.03 -17.25 4.32
N THR A 824 -13.28 -18.14 4.98
CA THR A 824 -13.63 -19.54 5.25
C THR A 824 -14.31 -19.66 6.61
N GLN A 825 -15.50 -20.30 6.69
CA GLN A 825 -16.23 -20.42 7.96
C GLN A 825 -16.38 -21.84 8.51
N LYS A 826 -16.37 -22.85 7.65
CA LYS A 826 -16.24 -24.26 8.06
C LYS A 826 -15.21 -24.92 7.16
N LEU A 827 -14.21 -25.53 7.77
CA LEU A 827 -13.13 -26.25 7.11
C LEU A 827 -12.92 -27.56 7.85
N HIS A 828 -12.94 -28.69 7.15
CA HIS A 828 -12.75 -30.00 7.76
C HIS A 828 -11.36 -30.10 8.40
N LYS A 829 -11.22 -30.78 9.56
CA LYS A 829 -9.97 -30.81 10.34
C LYS A 829 -8.78 -31.28 9.51
N ALA A 830 -8.94 -32.32 8.68
CA ALA A 830 -7.88 -32.79 7.79
C ALA A 830 -7.47 -31.76 6.72
N THR A 831 -8.43 -30.98 6.19
CA THR A 831 -8.15 -29.91 5.21
C THR A 831 -7.47 -28.71 5.87
N LEU A 832 -7.81 -28.41 7.13
CA LEU A 832 -7.11 -27.41 7.93
C LEU A 832 -5.69 -27.88 8.26
N SER A 833 -5.49 -29.13 8.69
CA SER A 833 -4.16 -29.73 8.86
C SER A 833 -3.32 -29.62 7.59
N LEU A 834 -3.86 -30.05 6.45
CA LEU A 834 -3.14 -30.01 5.17
C LEU A 834 -2.75 -28.58 4.77
N LYS A 835 -3.67 -27.62 4.88
CA LYS A 835 -3.38 -26.21 4.60
C LYS A 835 -2.29 -25.69 5.54
N LEU A 836 -2.46 -25.86 6.84
CA LEU A 836 -1.48 -25.42 7.85
C LEU A 836 -0.10 -26.05 7.62
N SER A 837 -0.02 -27.33 7.25
CA SER A 837 1.23 -28.00 6.87
C SER A 837 1.87 -27.41 5.62
N ILE A 838 1.09 -27.11 4.56
CA ILE A 838 1.60 -26.43 3.35
C ILE A 838 2.11 -25.03 3.69
N MET A 839 1.39 -24.30 4.55
CA MET A 839 1.75 -22.94 4.98
C MET A 839 2.98 -22.95 5.90
N GLN A 840 3.10 -23.94 6.78
CA GLN A 840 4.30 -24.19 7.60
C GLN A 840 5.49 -24.53 6.70
N LEU A 841 5.32 -25.42 5.72
CA LEU A 841 6.35 -25.79 4.77
C LEU A 841 6.81 -24.58 3.94
N GLY A 842 5.91 -23.76 3.43
CA GLY A 842 6.25 -22.53 2.71
C GLY A 842 7.04 -21.54 3.58
N LYS A 843 6.61 -21.32 4.83
CA LYS A 843 7.32 -20.47 5.80
C LYS A 843 8.67 -21.06 6.21
N LEU A 844 8.79 -22.38 6.35
CA LEU A 844 10.05 -23.05 6.67
C LEU A 844 11.01 -23.04 5.49
N LEU A 845 10.57 -23.35 4.26
CA LEU A 845 11.41 -23.33 3.06
C LEU A 845 11.97 -21.92 2.79
N THR A 846 11.12 -20.89 2.87
CA THR A 846 11.55 -19.50 2.66
C THR A 846 12.41 -18.97 3.81
N HIS A 847 12.18 -19.40 5.05
CA HIS A 847 13.06 -19.08 6.18
C HIS A 847 14.40 -19.83 6.12
N ASN A 848 14.39 -21.10 5.74
CA ASN A 848 15.58 -21.95 5.61
C ASN A 848 16.48 -21.46 4.48
N ASN A 849 15.92 -21.25 3.28
CA ASN A 849 16.65 -20.66 2.16
C ASN A 849 17.14 -19.25 2.49
N ALA A 850 16.40 -18.47 3.31
CA ALA A 850 16.93 -17.24 3.86
C ALA A 850 18.15 -17.49 4.77
N LEU A 851 18.08 -18.32 5.80
CA LEU A 851 19.17 -18.45 6.79
C LEU A 851 20.55 -18.66 6.15
N TYR A 852 20.65 -19.52 5.14
CA TYR A 852 21.94 -19.88 4.53
C TYR A 852 22.47 -18.91 3.44
N LYS A 853 21.77 -17.80 3.09
CA LYS A 853 22.04 -16.99 1.87
C LYS A 853 21.73 -15.44 1.98
N PRO A 854 22.66 -14.43 1.74
CA PRO A 854 22.43 -12.91 1.71
C PRO A 854 22.68 -11.72 0.59
N THR A 855 22.44 -11.30 -0.72
CA THR A 855 22.00 -11.29 -2.23
C THR A 855 20.61 -11.52 -2.97
N THR A 856 19.72 -12.50 -2.76
CA THR A 856 18.30 -12.57 -3.24
C THR A 856 17.23 -12.11 -2.26
N ARG A 857 17.14 -12.64 -1.01
CA ARG A 857 16.01 -12.45 -0.03
C ARG A 857 15.41 -11.02 0.13
N GLN A 858 15.97 -9.97 -0.47
CA GLN A 858 15.20 -8.73 -0.70
C GLN A 858 13.94 -9.00 -1.50
N MET A 859 14.02 -10.01 -2.38
CA MET A 859 12.91 -10.84 -2.82
C MET A 859 11.86 -11.00 -1.71
N PRO A 860 10.68 -10.41 -1.92
CA PRO A 860 9.46 -10.78 -1.26
C PRO A 860 9.31 -12.32 -1.16
N GLU A 861 8.92 -12.82 0.02
CA GLU A 861 8.78 -14.26 0.33
C GLU A 861 8.03 -15.08 -0.74
N ALA A 862 7.00 -14.49 -1.37
CA ALA A 862 6.24 -15.13 -2.44
C ALA A 862 7.08 -15.41 -3.70
N GLU A 863 7.97 -14.49 -4.08
CA GLU A 863 8.89 -14.70 -5.19
C GLU A 863 9.94 -15.75 -4.86
N LEU A 864 10.39 -15.81 -3.60
CA LEU A 864 11.33 -16.84 -3.16
C LEU A 864 10.67 -18.22 -3.18
N LEU A 865 9.42 -18.33 -2.73
CA LEU A 865 8.66 -19.56 -2.83
C LEU A 865 8.50 -19.98 -4.30
N ALA A 866 8.16 -19.04 -5.19
CA ALA A 866 8.08 -19.31 -6.63
C ALA A 866 9.40 -19.84 -7.22
N ARG A 867 10.54 -19.20 -6.91
CA ARG A 867 11.88 -19.67 -7.34
C ARG A 867 12.37 -20.94 -6.63
N LEU A 868 11.73 -21.35 -5.54
CA LEU A 868 11.98 -22.64 -4.86
C LEU A 868 11.11 -23.77 -5.40
N THR A 869 9.98 -23.46 -6.04
CA THR A 869 9.04 -24.45 -6.61
C THR A 869 9.10 -24.56 -8.14
N SER A 870 9.78 -23.63 -8.82
CA SER A 870 10.17 -23.78 -10.22
C SER A 870 11.13 -24.96 -10.37
N LYS A 871 10.99 -25.76 -11.43
CA LYS A 871 11.95 -26.81 -11.78
C LYS A 871 13.34 -26.21 -11.99
N ASP A 872 14.38 -26.94 -11.59
CA ASP A 872 15.75 -26.62 -11.95
C ASP A 872 15.91 -26.56 -13.47
N LEU A 873 16.70 -25.57 -13.94
CA LEU A 873 16.97 -25.36 -15.36
C LEU A 873 18.01 -26.36 -15.93
N PHE A 874 18.70 -27.09 -15.06
CA PHE A 874 19.73 -28.09 -15.37
C PHE A 874 19.63 -29.23 -14.35
N ARG A 875 19.92 -30.48 -14.75
CA ARG A 875 20.02 -31.61 -13.82
C ARG A 875 21.39 -31.67 -13.15
N ALA A 876 21.47 -32.38 -12.01
CA ALA A 876 22.73 -32.59 -11.30
C ALA A 876 23.80 -33.25 -12.19
N THR A 877 23.46 -34.29 -12.95
CA THR A 877 24.41 -34.93 -13.87
C THR A 877 24.80 -34.03 -15.04
N GLU A 878 23.85 -33.32 -15.64
CA GLU A 878 24.13 -32.35 -16.73
C GLU A 878 25.08 -31.23 -16.23
N TRP A 879 24.97 -30.84 -14.96
CA TRP A 879 25.86 -29.89 -14.31
C TRP A 879 27.22 -30.51 -13.91
N GLU A 880 27.25 -31.75 -13.41
CA GLU A 880 28.48 -32.46 -13.03
C GLU A 880 29.29 -32.90 -14.26
N GLU A 881 28.64 -33.29 -15.35
CA GLU A 881 29.26 -33.54 -16.66
C GLU A 881 29.86 -32.24 -17.20
N TRP A 882 29.09 -31.14 -17.23
CA TRP A 882 29.59 -29.82 -17.63
C TRP A 882 30.74 -29.33 -16.74
N CYS A 883 30.72 -29.62 -15.43
CA CYS A 883 31.84 -29.33 -14.53
C CYS A 883 33.04 -30.29 -14.71
N SER A 884 32.83 -31.55 -15.11
CA SER A 884 33.90 -32.54 -15.29
C SER A 884 34.63 -32.36 -16.63
N GLU A 885 33.91 -32.00 -17.70
CA GLU A 885 34.49 -31.57 -18.98
C GLU A 885 35.37 -30.32 -18.82
N LEU A 886 35.13 -29.50 -17.79
CA LEU A 886 35.96 -28.35 -17.42
C LEU A 886 37.20 -28.70 -16.58
N VAL A 887 37.34 -29.94 -16.09
CA VAL A 887 38.41 -30.36 -15.15
C VAL A 887 39.53 -31.16 -15.82
N ASP A 888 39.24 -32.05 -16.78
CA ASP A 888 40.19 -33.06 -17.27
C ASP A 888 41.28 -32.54 -18.24
N GLY A 889 41.62 -31.25 -18.15
CA GLY A 889 42.79 -30.59 -18.75
C GLY A 889 42.82 -30.45 -20.29
N SER A 890 42.29 -31.42 -21.02
CA SER A 890 42.20 -31.41 -22.48
C SER A 890 41.05 -30.49 -22.91
N ILE A 891 41.40 -29.23 -23.24
CA ILE A 891 40.45 -28.17 -23.61
C ILE A 891 39.65 -28.60 -24.85
N LYS A 892 38.44 -29.11 -24.64
CA LYS A 892 37.44 -29.37 -25.69
C LYS A 892 36.49 -28.18 -25.82
N GLY A 893 35.87 -28.06 -26.99
CA GLY A 893 35.10 -26.89 -27.37
C GLY A 893 33.86 -26.67 -26.49
N LYS A 894 33.52 -25.38 -26.28
CA LYS A 894 32.27 -24.97 -25.63
C LYS A 894 31.08 -25.66 -26.33
N ALA A 895 30.17 -26.24 -25.56
CA ALA A 895 28.96 -26.87 -26.10
C ALA A 895 28.19 -25.89 -27.02
N GLU A 896 27.89 -26.33 -28.25
CA GLU A 896 27.40 -25.45 -29.32
C GLU A 896 25.89 -25.18 -29.20
N LEU A 897 25.54 -24.27 -28.29
CA LEU A 897 24.20 -23.72 -28.17
C LEU A 897 23.85 -22.86 -29.40
N GLN A 898 22.58 -22.86 -29.84
CA GLN A 898 22.15 -22.21 -31.09
C GLN A 898 22.58 -20.73 -31.24
N LEU A 899 22.60 -19.96 -30.15
CA LEU A 899 22.98 -18.53 -30.13
C LEU A 899 24.48 -18.29 -29.83
N HIS A 900 25.29 -19.34 -29.79
CA HIS A 900 26.70 -19.28 -29.41
C HIS A 900 27.55 -18.58 -30.49
N HIS A 901 27.34 -18.95 -31.76
CA HIS A 901 28.11 -18.43 -32.89
C HIS A 901 27.91 -16.92 -33.07
N GLU A 902 26.67 -16.45 -32.92
CA GLU A 902 26.30 -15.03 -32.98
C GLU A 902 26.96 -14.23 -31.83
N ARG A 903 26.88 -14.72 -30.59
CA ARG A 903 27.55 -14.12 -29.43
C ARG A 903 29.07 -14.08 -29.56
N GLU A 904 29.68 -15.03 -30.26
CA GLU A 904 31.12 -15.03 -30.52
C GLU A 904 31.54 -14.04 -31.63
N ILE A 905 30.60 -13.63 -32.50
CA ILE A 905 30.77 -12.51 -33.43
C ILE A 905 30.63 -11.16 -32.70
N GLU A 906 29.68 -11.04 -31.76
CA GLU A 906 29.55 -9.83 -30.93
C GLU A 906 30.73 -9.63 -29.99
N ARG A 907 31.20 -10.70 -29.33
CA ARG A 907 32.35 -10.67 -28.43
C ARG A 907 33.65 -10.20 -29.11
N LYS A 908 33.77 -10.33 -30.44
CA LYS A 908 34.88 -9.80 -31.24
C LYS A 908 34.78 -8.28 -31.51
N LYS A 909 33.61 -7.68 -31.38
CA LYS A 909 33.38 -6.23 -31.56
C LYS A 909 33.62 -5.43 -30.28
N VAL A 910 33.54 -6.06 -29.10
CA VAL A 910 33.79 -5.43 -27.80
C VAL A 910 35.25 -5.66 -27.40
N ASN A 911 36.07 -4.61 -27.46
CA ASN A 911 37.50 -4.67 -27.11
C ASN A 911 37.68 -4.97 -25.58
N PRO A 912 38.25 -6.12 -25.17
CA PRO A 912 38.06 -6.63 -23.82
C PRO A 912 39.12 -6.17 -22.81
N ARG A 913 38.68 -5.66 -21.65
CA ARG A 913 39.53 -5.57 -20.44
C ARG A 913 38.92 -6.29 -19.23
N SER A 914 39.72 -7.18 -18.65
CA SER A 914 39.68 -7.69 -17.27
C SER A 914 38.33 -8.10 -16.66
N PHE A 915 38.02 -9.40 -16.73
CA PHE A 915 37.06 -10.07 -15.84
C PHE A 915 37.51 -10.04 -14.36
N LYS A 916 36.58 -10.02 -13.40
CA LYS A 916 36.81 -10.54 -12.04
C LYS A 916 35.54 -11.06 -11.34
N ARG A 917 35.55 -12.37 -11.08
CA ARG A 917 34.83 -13.20 -10.08
C ARG A 917 33.29 -13.14 -9.92
N PRO A 918 32.63 -14.32 -9.83
CA PRO A 918 31.31 -14.50 -9.23
C PRO A 918 31.27 -14.37 -7.70
N ALA A 919 30.05 -14.45 -7.18
CA ALA A 919 29.56 -14.24 -5.80
C ALA A 919 30.09 -15.20 -4.71
N ALA A 920 31.40 -15.49 -4.65
CA ALA A 920 32.02 -16.30 -3.57
C ALA A 920 33.51 -15.98 -3.33
N ALA A 921 33.90 -14.71 -3.44
CA ALA A 921 34.67 -14.10 -2.35
C ALA A 921 33.70 -13.18 -1.59
N GLU A 922 33.96 -12.92 -0.31
CA GLU A 922 33.10 -12.19 0.63
C GLU A 922 32.44 -10.93 0.00
N ASP A 923 31.16 -10.63 0.20
CA ASP A 923 30.23 -11.06 1.28
C ASP A 923 28.99 -11.87 0.84
N SER A 924 28.82 -12.11 -0.46
CA SER A 924 27.57 -12.65 -0.99
C SER A 924 27.43 -14.18 -0.86
N SER A 925 26.32 -14.65 -0.30
CA SER A 925 25.30 -15.25 -1.18
C SER A 925 24.00 -14.45 -0.98
N LEU A 926 22.75 -14.97 -0.86
CA LEU A 926 21.51 -14.27 -1.28
C LEU A 926 20.27 -13.74 -0.31
N LEU A 927 19.70 -12.54 0.22
CA LEU A 927 19.71 -10.99 0.62
C LEU A 927 18.99 -10.51 1.95
N ARG A 928 17.85 -9.74 1.99
CA ARG A 928 17.28 -8.96 3.17
C ARG A 928 16.24 -7.81 2.90
N ARG A 929 14.94 -8.09 2.60
CA ARG A 929 13.74 -7.18 2.78
C ARG A 929 12.43 -7.97 2.93
N ARG A 930 11.61 -7.64 3.93
CA ARG A 930 10.12 -7.78 3.99
C ARG A 930 9.66 -7.19 5.33
N THR A 931 9.24 -5.92 5.37
CA THR A 931 7.84 -5.46 5.18
C THR A 931 6.89 -5.96 6.30
N PRO A 932 5.55 -5.87 6.16
CA PRO A 932 4.73 -4.67 6.34
C PRO A 932 4.46 -4.27 7.82
N ASN A 933 5.21 -4.83 8.78
CA ASN A 933 4.83 -4.93 10.19
C ASN A 933 5.09 -3.70 11.09
N THR A 934 4.80 -2.47 10.64
CA THR A 934 4.86 -1.26 11.49
C THR A 934 3.74 -0.22 11.29
N LEU A 935 2.73 -0.56 10.48
CA LEU A 935 1.55 0.29 10.22
C LEU A 935 0.57 0.42 11.42
N LEU A 936 -0.40 1.33 11.22
CA LEU A 936 -1.73 1.52 11.87
C LEU A 936 -1.86 2.72 12.85
N ARG A 937 -2.51 3.87 12.54
CA ARG A 937 -3.89 4.19 12.05
C ARG A 937 -4.95 4.45 13.17
N GLN A 938 -6.14 4.97 12.77
CA GLN A 938 -7.38 5.29 13.53
C GLN A 938 -7.36 6.58 14.40
N ASP A 939 -8.34 7.51 14.41
CA ASP A 939 -9.83 7.44 14.58
C ASP A 939 -10.52 8.84 14.39
N SER A 940 -11.86 9.12 14.52
CA SER A 940 -13.16 8.45 14.22
C SER A 940 -14.37 9.29 14.74
N LEU A 941 -15.44 9.61 13.96
CA LEU A 941 -16.71 10.22 14.48
C LEU A 941 -17.96 9.99 13.59
N ARG A 942 -19.18 10.43 13.99
CA ARG A 942 -20.49 9.95 13.46
C ARG A 942 -21.59 10.99 13.15
N ARG A 943 -22.36 10.67 12.10
CA ARG A 943 -23.75 11.02 11.66
C ARG A 943 -24.62 11.97 12.52
N ALA A 944 -25.42 12.80 11.85
CA ALA A 944 -26.48 13.63 12.45
C ALA A 944 -27.89 13.21 11.96
N GLY A 945 -28.74 12.71 12.88
CA GLY A 945 -30.08 12.22 12.52
C GLY A 945 -31.10 12.18 13.68
N VAL A 946 -30.85 12.91 14.77
CA VAL A 946 -31.70 12.92 15.97
C VAL A 946 -31.88 14.35 16.48
N ARG A 947 -33.12 14.82 16.63
CA ARG A 947 -33.40 16.14 17.26
C ARG A 947 -33.18 16.09 18.77
N PRO A 948 -32.72 17.19 19.40
CA PRO A 948 -32.24 17.17 20.78
C PRO A 948 -33.36 16.93 21.81
N ARG A 949 -33.00 16.27 22.92
CA ARG A 949 -33.75 16.33 24.18
C ARG A 949 -32.96 17.17 25.18
N LYS A 950 -33.67 18.05 25.90
CA LYS A 950 -33.12 18.87 26.99
C LYS A 950 -32.73 17.99 28.17
N LEU A 951 -31.52 18.14 28.68
CA LEU A 951 -31.24 18.94 29.87
C LEU A 951 -29.74 19.30 29.93
#